data_AF-A0A1Q3E5M3-F1
#
_entry.id   AF-A0A1Q3E5M3-F1
#
_cell.length_a   1.000
_cell.length_b   1.000
_cell.length_c   1.000
_cell.angle_alpha   90.00
_cell.angle_beta   90.00
_cell.angle_gamma   90.00
#
_symmetry.space_group_name_H-M   'P 1'
#
loop_
_entity.id
_entity.type
_entity.pdbx_description
1 polymer ?
#
loop_
_entity_poly.entity_id
_entity_poly.type
_entity_poly.pdbx_seq_one_letter_code
_entity_poly.pdbx_strand_id
1 'polypeptide(L)'
;MKVRGSPGKALEIDAQPTQLAFLHLPSFARFTVRLAVRKYQYGHYTPPTLFITMGGTKFVDSYSSRRHTPRASNCFAADPTNTLTDRLNVALNSSGQGYILSLCPNTQYPIQAPILFAFANQEISTEGYPTDDSRALIIVNGTVSNGTGQTTAIDGTCAQCDGVRLRNVQINGSRNGGAPVTGGGNVEMGGSNSNQLVEYVKSYNPRGWTCLHISEGALSCNNVTVQNNDVGPCGTDDFQQWADGLSISCQNAVVRNNMVENPTDGGIVIFGSPGTQVYNNTIWVVNQTLLGGINMVDYDPWNGNYTNTVVYNNTILGGFSDEKEESNETDGTSSDDVIIKIGIAIGPRTWFGSEYGNNVSLSGNVYNNRLSGAFSYAIGMTSAKNFTVENNVLFGNTSFIGARGPNCSSSDTTPSPAAFVIDQSTVSQSTTQSNFTSISDGNSLTCVQPPDGGDYWPFGGNPSATTPSSPSSGKSSSSTAGIVVGVIVGLFRVLILPSFTSFPKHIHPHLSPVSPRFLSSKNKQKNTFKMTNDRGYLGVTPPISIVESTEREKEVTSTLMEELRRQGTFESDEEARTRELVLGRVSALVKKFVQKVGIMRGLSESAAVASGGKIFTSGSYRLGVHGPGSDIDTLCVVPKHVSRDDFFEFFEPMLREFDGATEVAGVPEAYVPIITANISGIPMDFLMARLALSSIPEDLSLQDDNLLRNIDERCVRSLGGSRVANEILRLVPNVQVFRDSLRCIKLWAQRRAIYSNVNGFFGGVAWAMLVARICQLYPNAIAGAIVSRFFIIMYQWSWPQPVLLKQIEEGPLQVKVWNPKLYPVDRAHRMPIITPTYPAMCATHNVTASTQMITTEEFKRGADIVDKVIVGTAQWSELFLKHDFFHKYRYYLQIIASTGDADLQIKWSGTVESRIRQLVMKLEYVDSLILAHPFIKGFEQVCYCISEEEIHAVAKGEISETIAKRKKEDIEGKDGAGPVYTTTFYVGLAIEPKQPGAVGPRRLDISYPTTEFTKLVKMWEKFDEATMGIVVRNTKSSLLPDNVFDPGERQPKPAVKRTKGGKSSNTSPDMPSSKRPRTSSNPPTKDVPAKANENGAVPLITLTPVIETAGAFAPKDSSGIKTPQLPFGENVAVATGAQ
;
A
#
# COMPACT_ATOMS: atom_id res chain seq x y z
N MET A 1 49.68 10.52 -36.14
CA MET A 1 51.01 10.32 -36.79
C MET A 1 51.57 8.95 -36.37
N LYS A 2 52.77 8.60 -36.86
CA LYS A 2 53.58 7.38 -36.58
C LYS A 2 53.63 6.91 -35.10
N VAL A 3 54.01 5.67 -34.73
CA VAL A 3 53.96 4.32 -35.37
C VAL A 3 54.48 3.22 -34.38
N ARG A 4 53.96 1.96 -34.46
CA ARG A 4 54.51 0.68 -33.89
C ARG A 4 54.69 0.55 -32.35
N GLY A 5 54.78 -0.69 -31.83
CA GLY A 5 55.05 -0.93 -30.39
C GLY A 5 55.17 -2.39 -29.86
N SER A 6 54.68 -3.43 -30.55
CA SER A 6 54.95 -4.85 -30.18
C SER A 6 56.37 -5.28 -30.62
N PRO A 7 57.00 -6.37 -30.11
CA PRO A 7 56.47 -7.56 -29.39
C PRO A 7 57.20 -7.81 -28.02
N GLY A 8 57.26 -8.99 -27.38
CA GLY A 8 56.87 -10.35 -27.77
C GLY A 8 56.98 -11.41 -26.65
N LYS A 9 56.83 -12.68 -27.00
CA LYS A 9 56.96 -13.87 -26.13
C LYS A 9 58.40 -14.39 -26.11
N ALA A 10 58.76 -15.22 -25.11
CA ALA A 10 59.03 -16.67 -25.28
C ALA A 10 59.97 -17.26 -24.22
N LEU A 11 59.70 -18.53 -23.82
CA LEU A 11 60.63 -19.55 -23.30
C LEU A 11 61.29 -19.26 -21.92
N GLU A 12 61.76 -20.24 -21.13
CA GLU A 12 61.53 -21.70 -20.97
C GLU A 12 62.34 -22.16 -19.73
N ILE A 13 62.20 -23.44 -19.33
CA ILE A 13 63.15 -24.32 -18.61
C ILE A 13 62.47 -25.05 -17.44
N ASP A 14 62.58 -26.38 -17.47
CA ASP A 14 62.15 -27.35 -16.45
C ASP A 14 63.38 -27.86 -15.66
N ALA A 15 63.24 -28.05 -14.35
CA ALA A 15 64.28 -28.61 -13.49
C ALA A 15 63.75 -29.12 -12.13
N GLN A 16 63.56 -30.45 -12.03
CA GLN A 16 63.71 -31.23 -10.78
C GLN A 16 65.23 -31.30 -10.36
N PRO A 17 65.68 -31.84 -9.19
CA PRO A 17 65.11 -32.98 -8.44
C PRO A 17 65.37 -33.03 -6.90
N THR A 18 65.37 -34.26 -6.34
CA THR A 18 65.65 -34.72 -4.94
C THR A 18 64.54 -34.45 -3.92
N GLN A 19 63.89 -35.46 -3.33
CA GLN A 19 64.33 -36.62 -2.53
C GLN A 19 64.75 -36.31 -1.09
N LEU A 20 63.93 -36.73 -0.13
CA LEU A 20 64.35 -37.59 0.98
C LEU A 20 63.12 -38.26 1.62
N ALA A 21 63.27 -39.47 2.15
CA ALA A 21 62.20 -40.25 2.78
C ALA A 21 62.65 -40.75 4.15
N PHE A 22 61.71 -40.93 5.08
CA PHE A 22 61.90 -41.78 6.25
C PHE A 22 60.59 -42.47 6.64
N LEU A 23 60.72 -43.66 7.25
CA LEU A 23 59.62 -44.58 7.52
C LEU A 23 59.02 -44.38 8.92
N HIS A 24 57.75 -44.74 9.12
CA HIS A 24 57.46 -45.92 9.96
C HIS A 24 56.04 -46.49 9.78
N LEU A 25 55.98 -47.82 9.62
CA LEU A 25 54.83 -48.73 9.82
C LEU A 25 54.94 -49.36 11.24
N PRO A 26 53.94 -50.10 11.79
CA PRO A 26 52.99 -50.99 11.08
C PRO A 26 51.54 -51.18 11.64
N SER A 27 50.74 -51.92 10.85
CA SER A 27 49.66 -52.92 11.16
C SER A 27 48.79 -52.78 12.43
N PHE A 28 47.47 -53.01 12.41
CA PHE A 28 46.68 -54.21 12.02
C PHE A 28 45.22 -53.76 11.70
N ALA A 29 44.28 -54.53 11.13
CA ALA A 29 44.26 -55.68 10.21
C ALA A 29 42.78 -55.87 9.75
N ARG A 30 42.51 -56.73 8.76
CA ARG A 30 41.14 -56.95 8.24
C ARG A 30 40.31 -57.86 9.16
N PHE A 31 38.98 -57.64 9.16
CA PHE A 31 38.04 -58.76 9.17
C PHE A 31 36.89 -58.53 8.19
N THR A 32 36.33 -59.61 7.66
CA THR A 32 35.23 -59.57 6.67
C THR A 32 34.27 -60.70 6.98
N VAL A 33 33.00 -60.37 7.26
CA VAL A 33 31.93 -61.36 7.42
C VAL A 33 30.69 -60.87 6.67
N ARG A 34 30.22 -61.67 5.72
CA ARG A 34 28.84 -61.62 5.21
C ARG A 34 27.98 -62.52 6.09
N LEU A 35 26.73 -62.12 6.35
CA LEU A 35 25.50 -62.91 6.53
C LEU A 35 24.48 -61.97 7.24
N ALA A 36 23.16 -62.16 7.20
CA ALA A 36 22.27 -62.65 6.15
C ALA A 36 20.82 -62.33 6.54
N VAL A 37 19.96 -62.22 5.53
CA VAL A 37 18.50 -62.04 5.59
C VAL A 37 17.79 -62.74 6.76
N ARG A 38 16.90 -62.02 7.46
CA ARG A 38 15.63 -62.58 7.92
C ARG A 38 14.49 -61.56 7.76
N LYS A 39 13.39 -61.99 7.14
CA LYS A 39 12.11 -61.26 7.10
C LYS A 39 11.37 -61.44 8.43
N TYR A 40 10.57 -60.45 8.79
CA TYR A 40 9.20 -60.68 9.29
C TYR A 40 8.24 -59.75 8.53
N GLN A 41 6.96 -60.11 8.50
CA GLN A 41 5.92 -59.50 7.65
C GLN A 41 4.57 -59.56 8.38
N TYR A 42 3.53 -58.93 7.81
CA TYR A 42 2.19 -58.67 8.34
C TYR A 42 2.10 -57.43 9.28
N GLY A 43 1.13 -56.54 9.12
CA GLY A 43 0.08 -56.52 8.09
C GLY A 43 -0.63 -55.19 7.84
N HIS A 44 -1.04 -55.03 6.59
CA HIS A 44 -1.88 -54.01 5.95
C HIS A 44 -3.01 -53.37 6.78
N TYR A 45 -3.37 -52.12 6.45
CA TYR A 45 -4.64 -51.85 5.75
C TYR A 45 -4.64 -50.52 4.97
N THR A 46 -5.05 -50.59 3.70
CA THR A 46 -5.41 -49.55 2.71
C THR A 46 -6.35 -50.25 1.71
N PRO A 47 -7.37 -49.62 1.09
CA PRO A 47 -7.18 -48.66 -0.03
C PRO A 47 -8.38 -47.66 -0.11
N PRO A 48 -8.85 -47.10 -1.25
CA PRO A 48 -8.26 -47.00 -2.60
C PRO A 48 -8.26 -45.60 -3.25
N THR A 49 -7.38 -45.44 -4.24
CA THR A 49 -7.57 -44.51 -5.37
C THR A 49 -8.07 -45.33 -6.58
N LEU A 50 -8.92 -44.76 -7.44
CA LEU A 50 -9.47 -45.47 -8.60
C LEU A 50 -9.26 -44.68 -9.91
N PHE A 51 -8.76 -45.37 -10.94
CA PHE A 51 -8.76 -44.96 -12.35
C PHE A 51 -9.67 -45.90 -13.14
N ILE A 52 -10.56 -45.37 -13.99
CA ILE A 52 -11.30 -46.15 -15.01
C ILE A 52 -11.29 -45.36 -16.34
N THR A 53 -11.35 -46.11 -17.45
CA THR A 53 -11.14 -45.66 -18.83
C THR A 53 -12.43 -45.23 -19.58
N MET A 54 -12.26 -44.79 -20.83
CA MET A 54 -13.31 -44.27 -21.71
C MET A 54 -14.50 -45.22 -21.98
N GLY A 55 -15.66 -44.61 -22.22
CA GLY A 55 -16.79 -45.16 -22.98
C GLY A 55 -17.72 -44.02 -23.39
N GLY A 56 -18.34 -44.07 -24.57
CA GLY A 56 -19.19 -42.97 -25.04
C GLY A 56 -20.13 -43.31 -26.19
N THR A 57 -21.30 -42.67 -26.20
CA THR A 57 -22.30 -42.75 -27.28
C THR A 57 -23.07 -41.43 -27.42
N LYS A 58 -23.63 -41.20 -28.60
CA LYS A 58 -24.13 -39.91 -29.09
C LYS A 58 -25.52 -39.52 -28.55
N PHE A 59 -25.81 -38.23 -28.59
CA PHE A 59 -27.11 -37.71 -29.06
C PHE A 59 -26.90 -36.57 -30.07
N VAL A 60 -27.91 -36.29 -30.89
CA VAL A 60 -27.87 -35.59 -32.21
C VAL A 60 -29.28 -35.01 -32.45
N ASP A 61 -29.55 -33.82 -33.00
CA ASP A 61 -28.75 -32.71 -33.59
C ASP A 61 -29.54 -31.38 -33.32
N SER A 62 -29.19 -30.13 -33.68
CA SER A 62 -28.09 -29.44 -34.41
C SER A 62 -28.15 -27.93 -34.03
N TYR A 63 -27.46 -27.02 -34.74
CA TYR A 63 -28.17 -25.89 -35.40
C TYR A 63 -27.33 -25.10 -36.44
N SER A 64 -28.06 -24.56 -37.43
CA SER A 64 -27.68 -23.61 -38.50
C SER A 64 -26.52 -22.64 -38.23
N SER A 65 -25.58 -22.55 -39.17
CA SER A 65 -24.65 -21.41 -39.28
C SER A 65 -25.40 -20.09 -39.55
N ARG A 66 -25.17 -19.05 -38.75
CA ARG A 66 -25.52 -17.66 -39.10
C ARG A 66 -24.32 -16.74 -38.88
N ARG A 67 -24.02 -15.91 -39.88
CA ARG A 67 -23.03 -14.82 -39.77
C ARG A 67 -23.60 -13.74 -38.84
N HIS A 68 -22.83 -13.21 -37.90
CA HIS A 68 -23.12 -11.91 -37.27
C HIS A 68 -21.83 -11.21 -36.78
N THR A 69 -21.67 -9.97 -37.23
CA THR A 69 -21.13 -8.75 -36.59
C THR A 69 -19.86 -8.76 -35.68
N PRO A 70 -19.23 -7.58 -35.46
CA PRO A 70 -18.15 -7.43 -34.48
C PRO A 70 -18.65 -7.73 -33.06
N ARG A 71 -17.79 -8.30 -32.20
CA ARG A 71 -18.08 -8.39 -30.76
C ARG A 71 -18.08 -6.99 -30.14
N ALA A 72 -19.19 -6.64 -29.50
CA ALA A 72 -19.27 -5.57 -28.51
C ALA A 72 -18.52 -5.96 -27.23
N SER A 73 -18.50 -5.08 -26.24
CA SER A 73 -18.18 -5.43 -24.85
C SER A 73 -19.11 -6.54 -24.34
N ASN A 74 -18.64 -7.37 -23.39
CA ASN A 74 -19.47 -8.43 -22.82
C ASN A 74 -20.32 -7.92 -21.65
N CYS A 75 -20.00 -6.75 -21.10
CA CYS A 75 -20.80 -6.04 -20.11
C CYS A 75 -22.23 -5.74 -20.56
N PHE A 76 -23.12 -5.59 -19.57
CA PHE A 76 -24.56 -5.49 -19.75
C PHE A 76 -24.99 -4.15 -20.36
N ALA A 77 -25.48 -4.14 -21.60
CA ALA A 77 -25.87 -2.91 -22.27
C ALA A 77 -27.04 -2.18 -21.55
N ALA A 78 -26.80 -0.91 -21.17
CA ALA A 78 -27.83 -0.04 -20.60
C ALA A 78 -29.00 0.19 -21.57
N ASP A 79 -28.73 0.24 -22.88
CA ASP A 79 -29.75 0.44 -23.90
C ASP A 79 -30.51 -0.85 -24.31
N PRO A 80 -31.81 -0.74 -24.66
CA PRO A 80 -32.65 0.46 -24.56
C PRO A 80 -33.15 0.67 -23.11
N THR A 81 -33.09 1.93 -22.66
CA THR A 81 -33.29 2.31 -21.25
C THR A 81 -34.66 1.92 -20.70
N ASN A 82 -35.72 2.00 -21.52
CA ASN A 82 -37.11 1.73 -21.14
C ASN A 82 -37.43 0.26 -20.79
N THR A 83 -36.45 -0.64 -20.88
CA THR A 83 -36.54 -2.04 -20.47
C THR A 83 -35.36 -2.45 -19.59
N LEU A 84 -34.53 -1.50 -19.16
CA LEU A 84 -33.24 -1.79 -18.52
C LEU A 84 -33.41 -2.59 -17.22
N THR A 85 -34.26 -2.13 -16.31
CA THR A 85 -34.53 -2.80 -15.03
C THR A 85 -34.99 -4.25 -15.23
N ASP A 86 -35.96 -4.46 -16.12
CA ASP A 86 -36.51 -5.78 -16.40
C ASP A 86 -35.45 -6.71 -16.98
N ARG A 87 -34.61 -6.21 -17.90
CA ARG A 87 -33.50 -6.98 -18.48
C ARG A 87 -32.46 -7.37 -17.42
N LEU A 88 -32.10 -6.46 -16.50
CA LEU A 88 -31.16 -6.73 -15.41
C LEU A 88 -31.72 -7.81 -14.45
N ASN A 89 -32.98 -7.68 -14.04
CA ASN A 89 -33.65 -8.64 -13.16
C ASN A 89 -33.89 -9.99 -13.82
N VAL A 90 -34.28 -10.02 -15.10
CA VAL A 90 -34.39 -11.28 -15.87
C VAL A 90 -33.02 -11.96 -16.00
N ALA A 91 -31.93 -11.23 -16.16
CA ALA A 91 -30.60 -11.83 -16.22
C ALA A 91 -30.21 -12.52 -14.91
N LEU A 92 -30.42 -11.89 -13.75
CA LEU A 92 -30.18 -12.51 -12.44
C LEU A 92 -31.12 -13.71 -12.21
N ASN A 93 -32.41 -13.55 -12.49
CA ASN A 93 -33.45 -14.57 -12.21
C ASN A 93 -33.44 -15.76 -13.19
N SER A 94 -32.78 -15.67 -14.35
CA SER A 94 -32.67 -16.79 -15.31
C SER A 94 -31.30 -17.49 -15.34
N SER A 95 -30.26 -16.91 -14.73
CA SER A 95 -28.88 -17.44 -14.86
C SER A 95 -28.41 -18.35 -13.73
N GLY A 96 -29.13 -18.40 -12.59
CA GLY A 96 -28.83 -19.31 -11.49
C GLY A 96 -27.66 -18.91 -10.60
N GLN A 97 -27.22 -19.85 -9.75
CA GLN A 97 -26.19 -19.68 -8.73
C GLN A 97 -24.84 -19.24 -9.33
N GLY A 98 -24.17 -18.27 -8.71
CA GLY A 98 -22.82 -17.86 -9.09
C GLY A 98 -22.70 -17.01 -10.37
N TYR A 99 -23.81 -16.61 -10.98
CA TYR A 99 -23.81 -15.71 -12.14
C TYR A 99 -23.30 -14.30 -11.78
N ILE A 100 -22.53 -13.70 -12.69
CA ILE A 100 -21.98 -12.34 -12.55
C ILE A 100 -22.69 -11.40 -13.53
N LEU A 101 -23.47 -10.46 -12.99
CA LEU A 101 -24.06 -9.36 -13.75
C LEU A 101 -23.01 -8.25 -13.94
N SER A 102 -22.15 -8.43 -14.94
CA SER A 102 -21.07 -7.50 -15.29
C SER A 102 -21.64 -6.23 -15.94
N LEU A 103 -21.63 -5.10 -15.23
CA LEU A 103 -22.02 -3.78 -15.71
C LEU A 103 -20.87 -3.10 -16.49
N CYS A 104 -21.17 -2.16 -17.37
CA CYS A 104 -20.18 -1.48 -18.20
C CYS A 104 -19.51 -0.30 -17.46
N PRO A 105 -18.18 -0.14 -17.52
CA PRO A 105 -17.50 1.01 -16.92
C PRO A 105 -17.91 2.32 -17.59
N ASN A 106 -17.85 3.43 -16.84
CA ASN A 106 -18.29 4.78 -17.24
C ASN A 106 -19.74 4.86 -17.76
N THR A 107 -20.58 3.84 -17.50
CA THR A 107 -21.94 3.74 -18.02
C THR A 107 -22.97 3.96 -16.91
N GLN A 108 -24.05 4.66 -17.24
CA GLN A 108 -25.15 4.95 -16.31
C GLN A 108 -26.28 3.93 -16.48
N TYR A 109 -26.85 3.51 -15.36
CA TYR A 109 -27.94 2.54 -15.25
C TYR A 109 -29.12 3.16 -14.50
N PRO A 110 -29.92 4.03 -15.16
CA PRO A 110 -31.13 4.61 -14.57
C PRO A 110 -32.23 3.54 -14.49
N ILE A 111 -32.38 2.96 -13.30
CA ILE A 111 -33.33 1.88 -13.00
C ILE A 111 -34.65 2.44 -12.47
N GLN A 112 -35.76 1.73 -12.71
CA GLN A 112 -37.11 2.16 -12.34
C GLN A 112 -37.76 1.30 -11.24
N ALA A 113 -37.07 0.24 -10.83
CA ALA A 113 -37.34 -0.61 -9.68
C ALA A 113 -35.99 -1.20 -9.19
N PRO A 114 -35.91 -1.83 -8.01
CA PRO A 114 -34.64 -2.39 -7.52
C PRO A 114 -34.11 -3.51 -8.42
N ILE A 115 -32.78 -3.67 -8.44
CA ILE A 115 -32.12 -4.85 -9.01
C ILE A 115 -32.07 -5.92 -7.92
N LEU A 116 -32.73 -7.05 -8.16
CA LEU A 116 -32.90 -8.14 -7.19
C LEU A 116 -31.88 -9.25 -7.48
N PHE A 117 -31.01 -9.57 -6.50
CA PHE A 117 -30.32 -10.86 -6.52
C PHE A 117 -31.35 -11.99 -6.43
N ALA A 118 -31.11 -13.06 -7.18
CA ALA A 118 -32.07 -14.17 -7.30
C ALA A 118 -31.53 -15.50 -6.76
N PHE A 119 -30.20 -15.70 -6.72
CA PHE A 119 -29.59 -16.96 -6.29
C PHE A 119 -28.26 -16.74 -5.56
N ALA A 120 -27.88 -17.73 -4.76
CA ALA A 120 -26.65 -17.73 -3.99
C ALA A 120 -25.41 -17.46 -4.85
N ASN A 121 -24.40 -16.85 -4.23
CA ASN A 121 -23.08 -16.54 -4.81
C ASN A 121 -23.07 -15.67 -6.08
N GLN A 122 -24.23 -15.17 -6.54
CA GLN A 122 -24.29 -14.20 -7.62
C GLN A 122 -23.52 -12.91 -7.28
N GLU A 123 -23.05 -12.21 -8.31
CA GLU A 123 -22.32 -10.95 -8.16
C GLU A 123 -22.91 -9.87 -9.08
N ILE A 124 -22.99 -8.64 -8.60
CA ILE A 124 -23.22 -7.43 -9.41
C ILE A 124 -21.94 -6.60 -9.31
N SER A 125 -21.27 -6.39 -10.44
CA SER A 125 -19.97 -5.71 -10.48
C SER A 125 -19.68 -5.04 -11.82
N THR A 126 -18.80 -4.04 -11.84
CA THR A 126 -18.35 -3.40 -13.10
C THR A 126 -17.27 -4.24 -13.79
N GLU A 127 -17.37 -4.42 -15.12
CA GLU A 127 -16.39 -5.09 -15.97
C GLU A 127 -14.99 -4.49 -15.75
N GLY A 128 -14.04 -5.31 -15.29
CA GLY A 128 -12.67 -4.89 -14.96
C GLY A 128 -12.44 -4.39 -13.53
N TYR A 129 -13.45 -4.40 -12.65
CA TYR A 129 -13.36 -4.03 -11.23
C TYR A 129 -12.62 -2.70 -10.92
N PRO A 130 -12.96 -1.57 -11.58
CA PRO A 130 -12.41 -0.27 -11.22
C PRO A 130 -12.72 0.11 -9.76
N THR A 131 -11.80 0.80 -9.10
CA THR A 131 -11.98 1.36 -7.74
C THR A 131 -12.06 2.90 -7.76
N ASP A 132 -12.04 3.49 -8.96
CA ASP A 132 -12.15 4.92 -9.23
C ASP A 132 -13.57 5.25 -9.75
N ASP A 133 -13.82 6.49 -10.15
CA ASP A 133 -15.15 6.92 -10.63
C ASP A 133 -15.49 6.41 -12.05
N SER A 134 -14.69 5.51 -12.65
CA SER A 134 -15.09 4.75 -13.84
C SER A 134 -15.95 3.52 -13.54
N ARG A 135 -16.20 3.21 -12.25
CA ARG A 135 -17.24 2.28 -11.79
C ARG A 135 -18.61 2.61 -12.43
N ALA A 136 -19.36 1.59 -12.84
CA ALA A 136 -20.71 1.75 -13.38
C ALA A 136 -21.62 2.48 -12.38
N LEU A 137 -22.41 3.45 -12.85
CA LEU A 137 -23.26 4.30 -11.99
C LEU A 137 -24.72 3.88 -12.11
N ILE A 138 -25.24 3.23 -11.06
CA ILE A 138 -26.65 2.89 -10.91
C ILE A 138 -27.38 4.11 -10.35
N ILE A 139 -28.48 4.50 -10.98
CA ILE A 139 -29.25 5.70 -10.63
C ILE A 139 -30.68 5.29 -10.33
N VAL A 140 -31.15 5.55 -9.12
CA VAL A 140 -32.53 5.29 -8.71
C VAL A 140 -33.43 6.32 -9.40
N ASN A 141 -34.17 5.87 -10.41
CA ASN A 141 -34.96 6.69 -11.33
C ASN A 141 -36.43 6.24 -11.43
N GLY A 142 -36.88 5.33 -10.56
CA GLY A 142 -38.30 5.01 -10.38
C GLY A 142 -39.08 6.20 -9.83
N THR A 143 -40.39 6.19 -10.03
CA THR A 143 -41.29 7.26 -9.60
C THR A 143 -41.42 7.33 -8.07
N VAL A 144 -41.75 8.52 -7.57
CA VAL A 144 -42.18 8.78 -6.20
C VAL A 144 -43.53 9.48 -6.25
N SER A 145 -44.46 9.08 -5.40
CA SER A 145 -45.79 9.67 -5.26
C SER A 145 -46.19 9.64 -3.79
N ASN A 146 -46.69 10.78 -3.28
CA ASN A 146 -47.16 10.93 -1.88
C ASN A 146 -46.18 10.40 -0.82
N GLY A 147 -44.87 10.64 -0.99
CA GLY A 147 -43.83 10.16 -0.06
C GLY A 147 -43.48 8.66 -0.15
N THR A 148 -44.01 7.94 -1.14
CA THR A 148 -43.74 6.51 -1.38
C THR A 148 -43.21 6.28 -2.80
N GLY A 149 -42.37 5.27 -3.02
CA GLY A 149 -41.81 4.99 -4.35
C GLY A 149 -40.57 4.12 -4.32
N GLN A 150 -39.81 4.08 -5.42
CA GLN A 150 -38.52 3.39 -5.42
C GLN A 150 -37.51 4.18 -4.57
N THR A 151 -36.93 3.52 -3.55
CA THR A 151 -35.76 3.99 -2.82
C THR A 151 -34.52 3.14 -3.09
N THR A 152 -34.69 1.81 -3.06
CA THR A 152 -33.60 0.84 -3.19
C THR A 152 -33.13 0.64 -4.63
N ALA A 153 -31.81 0.57 -4.80
CA ALA A 153 -31.14 0.27 -6.06
C ALA A 153 -30.78 -1.22 -6.20
N ILE A 154 -30.25 -1.83 -5.13
CA ILE A 154 -29.84 -3.23 -5.05
C ILE A 154 -30.50 -3.90 -3.86
N ASP A 155 -31.09 -5.09 -4.06
CA ASP A 155 -31.65 -5.94 -3.00
C ASP A 155 -31.02 -7.34 -3.05
N GLY A 156 -30.35 -7.73 -1.95
CA GLY A 156 -29.78 -9.05 -1.69
C GLY A 156 -30.42 -9.80 -0.54
N THR A 157 -31.58 -9.37 -0.05
CA THR A 157 -32.26 -9.94 1.14
C THR A 157 -32.98 -11.27 0.86
N CYS A 158 -33.09 -11.67 -0.41
CA CYS A 158 -33.82 -12.87 -0.85
C CYS A 158 -33.43 -14.13 -0.07
N ALA A 159 -34.37 -15.02 0.29
CA ALA A 159 -34.11 -16.17 1.17
C ALA A 159 -33.24 -17.30 0.57
N GLN A 160 -32.57 -17.05 -0.55
CA GLN A 160 -31.63 -17.96 -1.22
C GLN A 160 -30.39 -17.19 -1.75
N CYS A 161 -30.12 -16.00 -1.21
CA CYS A 161 -29.05 -15.09 -1.58
C CYS A 161 -27.78 -15.29 -0.72
N ASP A 162 -27.49 -16.52 -0.29
CA ASP A 162 -26.25 -16.85 0.44
C ASP A 162 -24.99 -16.47 -0.36
N GLY A 163 -24.10 -15.70 0.24
CA GLY A 163 -22.80 -15.36 -0.35
C GLY A 163 -22.84 -14.47 -1.60
N VAL A 164 -23.96 -13.78 -1.89
CA VAL A 164 -24.02 -12.80 -2.98
C VAL A 164 -23.11 -11.59 -2.73
N ARG A 165 -22.70 -10.91 -3.81
CA ARG A 165 -21.64 -9.89 -3.75
C ARG A 165 -22.00 -8.65 -4.57
N LEU A 166 -21.96 -7.48 -3.94
CA LEU A 166 -22.08 -6.19 -4.62
C LEU A 166 -20.71 -5.51 -4.60
N ARG A 167 -20.11 -5.28 -5.77
CA ARG A 167 -18.68 -4.91 -5.85
C ARG A 167 -18.39 -3.87 -6.92
N ASN A 168 -17.54 -2.89 -6.62
CA ASN A 168 -16.99 -1.98 -7.64
C ASN A 168 -18.07 -1.28 -8.50
N VAL A 169 -19.07 -0.67 -7.87
CA VAL A 169 -20.15 0.12 -8.53
C VAL A 169 -20.38 1.45 -7.82
N GLN A 170 -21.04 2.40 -8.46
CA GLN A 170 -21.56 3.63 -7.85
C GLN A 170 -23.08 3.59 -7.81
N ILE A 171 -23.70 4.14 -6.77
CA ILE A 171 -25.15 4.11 -6.54
C ILE A 171 -25.59 5.50 -6.06
N ASN A 172 -26.43 6.15 -6.87
CA ASN A 172 -27.04 7.44 -6.57
C ASN A 172 -28.54 7.26 -6.31
N GLY A 173 -28.97 7.46 -5.07
CA GLY A 173 -30.38 7.40 -4.69
C GLY A 173 -31.24 8.50 -5.31
N SER A 174 -30.63 9.61 -5.75
CA SER A 174 -31.32 10.72 -6.41
C SER A 174 -32.43 11.37 -5.55
N ARG A 175 -32.19 11.54 -4.24
CA ARG A 175 -33.09 12.31 -3.34
C ARG A 175 -33.01 13.82 -3.60
N ASN A 176 -31.80 14.33 -3.85
CA ASN A 176 -31.54 15.69 -4.33
C ASN A 176 -32.18 16.81 -3.47
N GLY A 177 -32.14 16.67 -2.14
CA GLY A 177 -32.76 17.62 -1.20
C GLY A 177 -34.29 17.53 -1.07
N GLY A 178 -34.93 16.53 -1.68
CA GLY A 178 -36.33 16.22 -1.42
C GLY A 178 -36.54 15.58 -0.03
N ALA A 179 -37.80 15.49 0.42
CA ALA A 179 -38.18 14.78 1.63
C ALA A 179 -37.78 13.29 1.60
N PRO A 180 -37.61 12.61 2.76
CA PRO A 180 -37.38 11.18 2.79
C PRO A 180 -38.56 10.44 2.16
N VAL A 181 -38.27 9.36 1.44
CA VAL A 181 -39.26 8.48 0.82
C VAL A 181 -39.37 7.21 1.65
N THR A 182 -40.59 6.82 1.98
CA THR A 182 -40.87 5.61 2.75
C THR A 182 -40.45 4.37 1.93
N GLY A 183 -39.45 3.65 2.42
CA GLY A 183 -38.84 2.49 1.76
C GLY A 183 -37.51 2.10 2.41
N GLY A 184 -36.80 1.15 1.80
CA GLY A 184 -35.44 0.76 2.22
C GLY A 184 -34.36 1.78 1.84
N GLY A 185 -33.11 1.49 2.22
CA GLY A 185 -31.94 2.24 1.80
C GLY A 185 -31.56 2.03 0.32
N ASN A 186 -30.52 2.73 -0.13
CA ASN A 186 -29.95 2.57 -1.48
C ASN A 186 -29.55 1.11 -1.79
N VAL A 187 -29.01 0.42 -0.79
CA VAL A 187 -28.56 -0.98 -0.85
C VAL A 187 -29.18 -1.71 0.33
N GLU A 188 -29.97 -2.75 0.05
CA GLU A 188 -30.55 -3.66 1.04
C GLU A 188 -29.85 -5.02 0.89
N MET A 189 -29.17 -5.48 1.93
CA MET A 189 -28.43 -6.75 1.94
C MET A 189 -28.66 -7.46 3.28
N GLY A 190 -28.09 -8.65 3.46
CA GLY A 190 -28.37 -9.50 4.61
C GLY A 190 -29.68 -10.26 4.41
N GLY A 191 -30.69 -10.02 5.25
CA GLY A 191 -31.91 -10.83 5.28
C GLY A 191 -31.64 -12.23 5.86
N SER A 192 -32.42 -13.23 5.48
CA SER A 192 -32.26 -14.60 6.04
C SER A 192 -31.13 -15.39 5.33
N ASN A 193 -29.94 -14.80 5.24
CA ASN A 193 -28.79 -15.26 4.46
C ASN A 193 -27.46 -15.17 5.22
N SER A 194 -26.43 -15.86 4.75
CA SER A 194 -25.08 -15.81 5.29
C SER A 194 -24.02 -15.37 4.27
N ASN A 195 -22.88 -14.89 4.77
CA ASN A 195 -21.60 -14.74 4.02
C ASN A 195 -21.59 -13.73 2.85
N GLN A 196 -22.56 -12.80 2.78
CA GLN A 196 -22.61 -11.79 1.71
C GLN A 196 -21.46 -10.76 1.81
N LEU A 197 -21.17 -10.08 0.69
CA LEU A 197 -20.07 -9.10 0.58
C LEU A 197 -20.52 -7.81 -0.11
N VAL A 198 -20.19 -6.66 0.48
CA VAL A 198 -20.24 -5.34 -0.16
C VAL A 198 -18.87 -4.68 -0.10
N GLU A 199 -18.23 -4.45 -1.26
CA GLU A 199 -16.92 -3.80 -1.30
C GLU A 199 -16.66 -2.89 -2.52
N TYR A 200 -15.87 -1.83 -2.33
CA TYR A 200 -15.56 -0.83 -3.37
C TYR A 200 -16.81 -0.20 -4.01
N VAL A 201 -17.93 -0.18 -3.28
CA VAL A 201 -19.16 0.51 -3.67
C VAL A 201 -19.08 1.98 -3.25
N LYS A 202 -19.54 2.89 -4.12
CA LYS A 202 -19.80 4.30 -3.79
C LYS A 202 -21.31 4.50 -3.65
N SER A 203 -21.84 4.69 -2.44
CA SER A 203 -23.31 4.86 -2.23
C SER A 203 -23.62 6.21 -1.60
N TYR A 204 -24.49 7.01 -2.23
CA TYR A 204 -24.76 8.39 -1.82
C TYR A 204 -26.19 8.85 -2.17
N ASN A 205 -26.60 9.97 -1.57
CA ASN A 205 -27.85 10.69 -1.87
C ASN A 205 -29.12 9.81 -1.79
N PRO A 206 -29.32 9.04 -0.70
CA PRO A 206 -30.36 8.03 -0.59
C PRO A 206 -31.75 8.66 -0.46
N ARG A 207 -32.75 8.09 -1.15
CA ARG A 207 -34.16 8.49 -0.99
C ARG A 207 -34.76 8.05 0.34
N GLY A 208 -34.38 6.85 0.79
CA GLY A 208 -34.75 6.32 2.09
C GLY A 208 -33.82 6.82 3.20
N TRP A 209 -33.88 6.12 4.33
CA TRP A 209 -33.22 6.45 5.58
C TRP A 209 -31.73 6.05 5.67
N THR A 210 -31.16 5.38 4.66
CA THR A 210 -29.77 4.90 4.70
C THR A 210 -29.12 4.73 3.33
N CYS A 211 -27.81 4.98 3.26
CA CYS A 211 -26.96 4.69 2.11
C CYS A 211 -26.65 3.19 1.93
N LEU A 212 -26.70 2.37 2.99
CA LEU A 212 -26.48 0.92 2.93
C LEU A 212 -27.00 0.23 4.21
N HIS A 213 -27.92 -0.70 4.06
CA HIS A 213 -28.47 -1.52 5.13
C HIS A 213 -28.07 -3.00 5.01
N ILE A 214 -27.64 -3.60 6.12
CA ILE A 214 -27.52 -5.05 6.28
C ILE A 214 -28.56 -5.54 7.30
N SER A 215 -29.73 -5.92 6.80
CA SER A 215 -30.86 -6.43 7.60
C SER A 215 -30.53 -7.77 8.28
N GLU A 216 -31.07 -7.95 9.47
CA GLU A 216 -31.12 -9.19 10.25
C GLU A 216 -32.01 -10.31 9.64
N GLY A 217 -32.96 -9.96 8.77
CA GLY A 217 -33.98 -10.87 8.26
C GLY A 217 -34.84 -11.44 9.39
N ALA A 218 -35.07 -12.76 9.39
CA ALA A 218 -35.73 -13.43 10.52
C ALA A 218 -34.73 -13.68 11.67
N LEU A 219 -34.03 -12.63 12.15
CA LEU A 219 -32.90 -12.70 13.11
C LEU A 219 -31.87 -13.80 12.77
N SER A 220 -31.64 -14.02 11.47
CA SER A 220 -30.90 -15.17 10.93
C SER A 220 -29.82 -14.78 9.93
N CYS A 221 -29.69 -13.49 9.57
CA CYS A 221 -28.52 -12.99 8.87
C CYS A 221 -27.23 -13.34 9.61
N ASN A 222 -26.15 -13.70 8.91
CA ASN A 222 -24.87 -14.03 9.56
C ASN A 222 -23.62 -13.74 8.70
N ASN A 223 -22.54 -13.27 9.33
CA ASN A 223 -21.20 -13.21 8.73
C ASN A 223 -21.12 -12.39 7.42
N VAL A 224 -21.86 -11.29 7.32
CA VAL A 224 -21.80 -10.35 6.18
C VAL A 224 -20.58 -9.43 6.31
N THR A 225 -19.88 -9.16 5.20
CA THR A 225 -18.72 -8.26 5.18
C THR A 225 -19.02 -6.98 4.38
N VAL A 226 -18.80 -5.82 4.99
CA VAL A 226 -18.91 -4.49 4.38
C VAL A 226 -17.54 -3.81 4.48
N GLN A 227 -16.80 -3.72 3.37
CA GLN A 227 -15.42 -3.24 3.41
C GLN A 227 -14.96 -2.36 2.25
N ASN A 228 -14.07 -1.41 2.53
CA ASN A 228 -13.44 -0.56 1.51
C ASN A 228 -14.45 0.19 0.62
N ASN A 229 -15.61 0.59 1.18
CA ASN A 229 -16.63 1.36 0.46
C ASN A 229 -16.47 2.87 0.69
N ASP A 230 -16.95 3.65 -0.27
CA ASP A 230 -17.09 5.10 -0.18
C ASP A 230 -18.57 5.41 0.07
N VAL A 231 -18.91 6.15 1.12
CA VAL A 231 -20.29 6.30 1.58
C VAL A 231 -20.61 7.76 1.84
N GLY A 232 -21.68 8.24 1.23
CA GLY A 232 -22.23 9.57 1.44
C GLY A 232 -21.88 10.62 0.38
N PRO A 233 -22.44 11.85 0.49
CA PRO A 233 -23.34 12.32 1.56
C PRO A 233 -24.66 11.53 1.67
N CYS A 234 -25.19 11.40 2.88
CA CYS A 234 -26.42 10.66 3.19
C CYS A 234 -27.37 11.54 4.03
N GLY A 235 -28.48 11.99 3.43
CA GLY A 235 -29.51 12.82 4.07
C GLY A 235 -29.34 14.32 3.78
N THR A 236 -30.02 15.15 4.58
CA THR A 236 -29.58 16.49 4.98
C THR A 236 -29.69 16.59 6.51
N ASP A 237 -29.15 17.63 7.14
CA ASP A 237 -29.16 17.82 8.59
C ASP A 237 -30.37 18.61 9.12
N ASP A 238 -31.19 19.14 8.20
CA ASP A 238 -32.56 19.61 8.45
C ASP A 238 -33.38 18.61 9.28
N PHE A 239 -34.31 19.13 10.09
CA PHE A 239 -35.12 18.31 11.00
C PHE A 239 -35.93 17.23 10.26
N GLN A 240 -35.76 15.97 10.68
CA GLN A 240 -36.36 14.77 10.07
C GLN A 240 -35.99 14.54 8.59
N GLN A 241 -34.90 15.13 8.10
CA GLN A 241 -34.36 14.88 6.75
C GLN A 241 -33.17 13.91 6.76
N TRP A 242 -32.81 13.36 7.90
CA TRP A 242 -31.56 12.63 8.08
C TRP A 242 -31.48 11.30 7.30
N ALA A 243 -30.26 10.78 7.14
CA ALA A 243 -30.03 9.40 6.75
C ALA A 243 -28.68 8.86 7.27
N ASP A 244 -28.64 7.54 7.46
CA ASP A 244 -27.44 6.79 7.83
C ASP A 244 -26.43 6.66 6.68
N GLY A 245 -25.16 6.55 7.05
CA GLY A 245 -24.10 6.00 6.19
C GLY A 245 -24.21 4.49 6.05
N LEU A 246 -23.98 3.76 7.15
CA LEU A 246 -24.01 2.29 7.21
C LEU A 246 -24.90 1.79 8.36
N SER A 247 -25.92 1.00 8.04
CA SER A 247 -26.91 0.48 8.99
C SER A 247 -26.76 -1.04 9.15
N ILE A 248 -26.37 -1.53 10.33
CA ILE A 248 -25.83 -2.89 10.51
C ILE A 248 -26.61 -3.67 11.58
N SER A 249 -27.53 -4.53 11.13
CA SER A 249 -28.39 -5.36 12.00
C SER A 249 -28.00 -6.86 11.98
N CYS A 250 -27.20 -7.29 11.01
CA CYS A 250 -26.76 -8.68 10.85
C CYS A 250 -25.66 -9.12 11.83
N GLN A 251 -25.83 -10.26 12.52
CA GLN A 251 -24.85 -10.79 13.50
C GLN A 251 -23.54 -11.30 12.86
N ASN A 252 -22.47 -11.30 13.66
CA ASN A 252 -21.10 -11.68 13.30
C ASN A 252 -20.56 -10.96 12.05
N ALA A 253 -21.09 -9.78 11.71
CA ALA A 253 -20.69 -9.02 10.54
C ALA A 253 -19.30 -8.39 10.71
N VAL A 254 -18.68 -7.99 9.60
CA VAL A 254 -17.36 -7.33 9.56
C VAL A 254 -17.46 -6.04 8.77
N VAL A 255 -17.35 -4.90 9.44
CA VAL A 255 -17.52 -3.56 8.87
C VAL A 255 -16.19 -2.81 8.98
N ARG A 256 -15.43 -2.69 7.89
CA ARG A 256 -14.04 -2.20 7.98
C ARG A 256 -13.50 -1.41 6.80
N ASN A 257 -12.56 -0.51 7.09
CA ASN A 257 -11.87 0.34 6.10
C ASN A 257 -12.84 1.16 5.22
N ASN A 258 -14.09 1.39 5.64
CA ASN A 258 -15.03 2.20 4.88
C ASN A 258 -14.76 3.69 5.16
N MET A 259 -14.97 4.52 4.15
CA MET A 259 -14.88 5.97 4.21
C MET A 259 -16.31 6.53 4.18
N VAL A 260 -16.73 7.23 5.22
CA VAL A 260 -18.10 7.74 5.39
C VAL A 260 -18.07 9.27 5.53
N GLU A 261 -18.51 9.97 4.49
CA GLU A 261 -18.48 11.43 4.34
C GLU A 261 -19.90 12.00 4.43
N ASN A 262 -20.14 12.99 5.30
CA ASN A 262 -21.43 13.68 5.44
C ASN A 262 -22.67 12.74 5.51
N PRO A 263 -22.70 11.70 6.36
CA PRO A 263 -23.96 11.17 6.86
C PRO A 263 -24.57 12.21 7.82
N THR A 264 -25.88 12.17 8.05
CA THR A 264 -26.52 13.12 8.99
C THR A 264 -27.28 12.48 10.15
N ASP A 265 -27.68 11.20 10.04
CA ASP A 265 -28.28 10.43 11.14
C ASP A 265 -27.20 9.69 11.95
N GLY A 266 -26.85 8.44 11.59
CA GLY A 266 -25.67 7.73 12.06
C GLY A 266 -24.62 7.48 10.97
N GLY A 267 -23.34 7.69 11.29
CA GLY A 267 -22.24 7.33 10.38
C GLY A 267 -22.12 5.81 10.22
N ILE A 268 -22.12 5.08 11.34
CA ILE A 268 -22.34 3.62 11.38
C ILE A 268 -23.30 3.31 12.54
N VAL A 269 -24.49 2.83 12.24
CA VAL A 269 -25.47 2.37 13.25
C VAL A 269 -25.41 0.86 13.37
N ILE A 270 -25.35 0.38 14.61
CA ILE A 270 -25.28 -1.04 14.94
C ILE A 270 -26.57 -1.41 15.66
N PHE A 271 -27.52 -2.00 14.94
CA PHE A 271 -28.84 -2.38 15.45
C PHE A 271 -28.73 -3.66 16.28
N GLY A 272 -28.30 -3.55 17.54
CA GLY A 272 -28.19 -4.65 18.50
C GLY A 272 -27.39 -5.88 18.01
N SER A 273 -26.50 -5.74 17.03
CA SER A 273 -25.94 -6.85 16.26
C SER A 273 -24.81 -7.61 17.00
N PRO A 274 -25.02 -8.85 17.48
CA PRO A 274 -24.04 -9.58 18.30
C PRO A 274 -22.86 -10.13 17.48
N GLY A 275 -21.68 -10.23 18.10
CA GLY A 275 -20.45 -10.76 17.50
C GLY A 275 -19.77 -9.85 16.46
N THR A 276 -20.44 -8.80 16.01
CA THR A 276 -20.03 -7.94 14.90
C THR A 276 -18.79 -7.10 15.21
N GLN A 277 -17.93 -6.95 14.21
CA GLN A 277 -16.62 -6.29 14.31
C GLN A 277 -16.59 -5.03 13.42
N VAL A 278 -16.54 -3.85 14.03
CA VAL A 278 -16.53 -2.54 13.34
C VAL A 278 -15.19 -1.85 13.56
N TYR A 279 -14.31 -1.82 12.54
CA TYR A 279 -12.93 -1.35 12.74
C TYR A 279 -12.23 -0.71 11.54
N ASN A 280 -11.28 0.20 11.82
CA ASN A 280 -10.53 0.99 10.84
C ASN A 280 -11.40 1.81 9.86
N ASN A 281 -12.66 2.09 10.19
CA ASN A 281 -13.49 2.98 9.36
C ASN A 281 -13.11 4.44 9.65
N THR A 282 -13.28 5.31 8.65
CA THR A 282 -13.13 6.77 8.80
C THR A 282 -14.48 7.43 8.58
N ILE A 283 -14.98 8.16 9.56
CA ILE A 283 -16.24 8.91 9.49
C ILE A 283 -15.89 10.39 9.64
N TRP A 284 -16.39 11.25 8.74
CA TRP A 284 -16.19 12.69 8.85
C TRP A 284 -17.38 13.50 8.33
N VAL A 285 -17.49 14.71 8.85
CA VAL A 285 -18.40 15.76 8.39
C VAL A 285 -17.63 16.90 7.75
N VAL A 286 -18.29 17.67 6.90
CA VAL A 286 -17.73 18.80 6.14
C VAL A 286 -18.67 20.00 6.15
N ASN A 287 -19.94 19.79 5.79
CA ASN A 287 -20.91 20.87 5.53
C ASN A 287 -22.32 20.57 6.07
N GLN A 288 -22.47 19.51 6.89
CA GLN A 288 -23.74 19.04 7.46
C GLN A 288 -23.48 18.44 8.84
N THR A 289 -24.32 18.78 9.82
CA THR A 289 -24.27 18.24 11.18
C THR A 289 -24.73 16.78 11.23
N LEU A 290 -23.98 15.95 11.97
CA LEU A 290 -24.26 14.53 12.18
C LEU A 290 -24.74 14.28 13.61
N LEU A 291 -25.84 13.55 13.79
CA LEU A 291 -26.32 13.18 15.13
C LEU A 291 -25.35 12.21 15.84
N GLY A 292 -24.80 11.22 15.12
CA GLY A 292 -23.95 10.19 15.72
C GLY A 292 -22.87 9.62 14.81
N GLY A 293 -21.61 9.57 15.28
CA GLY A 293 -20.51 8.96 14.52
C GLY A 293 -20.65 7.43 14.41
N ILE A 294 -20.62 6.73 15.55
CA ILE A 294 -20.94 5.30 15.65
C ILE A 294 -21.98 5.08 16.75
N ASN A 295 -23.10 4.41 16.42
CA ASN A 295 -24.23 4.27 17.32
C ASN A 295 -24.41 2.81 17.78
N MET A 296 -24.49 2.61 19.09
CA MET A 296 -24.80 1.35 19.79
C MET A 296 -26.00 1.58 20.73
N VAL A 297 -27.03 2.21 20.20
CA VAL A 297 -28.16 2.79 20.95
C VAL A 297 -29.43 1.94 20.84
N ASP A 298 -29.58 1.20 19.76
CA ASP A 298 -30.80 0.51 19.39
C ASP A 298 -31.06 -0.72 20.26
N TYR A 299 -32.28 -0.81 20.79
CA TYR A 299 -32.75 -2.00 21.48
C TYR A 299 -33.25 -3.05 20.49
N ASP A 300 -34.12 -2.66 19.56
CA ASP A 300 -34.63 -3.57 18.54
C ASP A 300 -33.65 -3.67 17.35
N PRO A 301 -33.63 -4.79 16.60
CA PRO A 301 -34.50 -5.97 16.74
C PRO A 301 -33.94 -7.06 17.69
N TRP A 302 -32.73 -6.87 18.23
CA TRP A 302 -32.02 -7.91 19.01
C TRP A 302 -32.16 -7.80 20.54
N ASN A 303 -33.09 -6.99 21.04
CA ASN A 303 -33.32 -6.75 22.47
C ASN A 303 -32.05 -6.22 23.20
N GLY A 304 -31.33 -5.30 22.56
CA GLY A 304 -30.13 -4.64 23.06
C GLY A 304 -28.88 -5.53 23.10
N ASN A 305 -28.85 -6.65 22.39
CA ASN A 305 -27.80 -7.66 22.55
C ASN A 305 -26.50 -7.39 21.76
N TYR A 306 -25.62 -6.56 22.32
CA TYR A 306 -24.28 -6.29 21.78
C TYR A 306 -23.21 -7.30 22.27
N THR A 307 -23.60 -8.53 22.61
CA THR A 307 -22.67 -9.57 23.09
C THR A 307 -21.63 -9.92 22.04
N ASN A 308 -20.35 -9.86 22.41
CA ASN A 308 -19.18 -10.01 21.53
C ASN A 308 -19.08 -8.99 20.38
N THR A 309 -19.90 -7.94 20.37
CA THR A 309 -19.76 -6.82 19.43
C THR A 309 -18.58 -5.94 19.83
N VAL A 310 -17.78 -5.51 18.86
CA VAL A 310 -16.53 -4.76 19.09
C VAL A 310 -16.39 -3.62 18.09
N VAL A 311 -16.29 -2.39 18.60
CA VAL A 311 -16.04 -1.16 17.85
C VAL A 311 -14.62 -0.67 18.18
N TYR A 312 -13.68 -0.77 17.25
CA TYR A 312 -12.27 -0.46 17.56
C TYR A 312 -11.44 0.13 16.41
N ASN A 313 -10.41 0.91 16.76
CA ASN A 313 -9.50 1.57 15.80
C ASN A 313 -10.19 2.45 14.74
N ASN A 314 -11.46 2.84 14.91
CA ASN A 314 -12.12 3.75 13.98
C ASN A 314 -11.62 5.18 14.18
N THR A 315 -11.64 5.98 13.13
CA THR A 315 -11.30 7.41 13.17
C THR A 315 -12.58 8.22 12.91
N ILE A 316 -12.91 9.14 13.80
CA ILE A 316 -14.13 9.95 13.72
C ILE A 316 -13.71 11.42 13.78
N LEU A 317 -14.09 12.19 12.77
CA LEU A 317 -13.68 13.57 12.59
C LEU A 317 -14.91 14.48 12.61
N GLY A 318 -15.03 15.29 13.67
CA GLY A 318 -16.01 16.36 13.78
C GLY A 318 -15.73 17.50 12.80
N GLY A 319 -16.49 18.59 12.92
CA GLY A 319 -16.26 19.78 12.11
C GLY A 319 -14.89 20.42 12.41
N PHE A 320 -14.34 21.14 11.45
CA PHE A 320 -13.14 21.96 11.58
C PHE A 320 -13.43 23.35 11.06
N SER A 321 -12.63 24.34 11.47
CA SER A 321 -12.74 25.70 10.92
C SER A 321 -12.42 25.72 9.42
N ASP A 322 -13.15 26.53 8.66
CA ASP A 322 -12.89 26.83 7.24
C ASP A 322 -12.08 28.13 7.03
N GLU A 323 -11.74 28.81 8.12
CA GLU A 323 -10.79 29.93 8.14
C GLU A 323 -9.35 29.45 7.99
N LYS A 324 -8.40 30.40 7.89
CA LYS A 324 -6.98 30.10 7.82
C LYS A 324 -6.36 30.28 9.19
N GLU A 325 -5.74 29.21 9.71
CA GLU A 325 -4.89 29.22 10.91
C GLU A 325 -3.87 30.37 10.84
N GLU A 326 -4.11 31.45 11.60
CA GLU A 326 -3.10 32.48 11.85
C GLU A 326 -2.21 32.09 13.03
N SER A 327 -1.01 32.65 13.09
CA SER A 327 0.00 32.19 14.03
C SER A 327 -0.41 32.45 15.49
N ASN A 328 -0.49 31.36 16.27
CA ASN A 328 -0.92 31.25 17.68
C ASN A 328 -2.43 31.07 17.93
N GLU A 329 -3.26 30.91 16.90
CA GLU A 329 -4.67 30.53 17.06
C GLU A 329 -4.83 29.01 16.99
N THR A 330 -5.69 28.43 17.85
CA THR A 330 -6.00 26.99 17.86
C THR A 330 -7.32 26.68 17.15
N ASP A 331 -8.23 27.64 17.15
CA ASP A 331 -9.63 27.50 16.78
C ASP A 331 -10.10 28.78 16.06
N GLY A 332 -11.01 28.63 15.09
CA GLY A 332 -11.60 29.70 14.27
C GLY A 332 -13.11 29.48 14.07
N THR A 333 -13.73 30.20 13.14
CA THR A 333 -15.17 30.01 12.80
C THR A 333 -15.39 28.89 11.77
N SER A 334 -16.65 28.46 11.59
CA SER A 334 -17.07 27.48 10.57
C SER A 334 -18.30 28.02 9.86
N SER A 335 -18.23 28.34 8.57
CA SER A 335 -19.37 28.98 7.87
C SER A 335 -20.66 28.13 7.77
N ASP A 336 -20.56 26.81 7.92
CA ASP A 336 -21.68 25.86 7.98
C ASP A 336 -22.00 25.37 9.43
N ASP A 337 -21.39 25.94 10.49
CA ASP A 337 -21.59 25.58 11.91
C ASP A 337 -21.50 24.05 12.24
N VAL A 338 -20.70 23.27 11.52
CA VAL A 338 -20.82 21.79 11.49
C VAL A 338 -20.29 21.08 12.74
N ILE A 339 -21.07 20.17 13.34
CA ILE A 339 -20.60 19.28 14.43
C ILE A 339 -20.99 17.81 14.23
N ILE A 340 -20.28 16.90 14.91
CA ILE A 340 -20.83 15.58 15.26
C ILE A 340 -21.34 15.66 16.70
N LYS A 341 -22.64 15.54 16.93
CA LYS A 341 -23.21 15.73 18.27
C LYS A 341 -22.70 14.67 19.26
N ILE A 342 -22.69 13.40 18.86
CA ILE A 342 -22.10 12.31 19.65
C ILE A 342 -21.12 11.50 18.80
N GLY A 343 -19.83 11.50 19.13
CA GLY A 343 -18.81 10.75 18.38
C GLY A 343 -19.05 9.24 18.41
N ILE A 344 -19.27 8.67 19.59
CA ILE A 344 -19.81 7.31 19.77
C ILE A 344 -20.95 7.35 20.79
N ALA A 345 -22.14 6.89 20.41
CA ALA A 345 -23.32 6.84 21.26
C ALA A 345 -23.55 5.41 21.78
N ILE A 346 -23.67 5.24 23.10
CA ILE A 346 -23.81 3.92 23.74
C ILE A 346 -25.05 3.88 24.63
N GLY A 347 -26.01 3.04 24.25
CA GLY A 347 -27.27 2.76 24.94
C GLY A 347 -28.42 3.73 24.58
N PRO A 348 -29.69 3.28 24.63
CA PRO A 348 -30.81 3.98 23.99
C PRO A 348 -31.07 5.39 24.49
N ARG A 349 -30.80 5.66 25.78
CA ARG A 349 -31.13 6.97 26.38
C ARG A 349 -30.30 8.12 25.80
N THR A 350 -29.09 7.89 25.26
CA THR A 350 -28.32 8.97 24.60
C THR A 350 -29.03 9.53 23.37
N TRP A 351 -29.94 8.76 22.79
CA TRP A 351 -30.55 9.01 21.49
C TRP A 351 -32.05 9.30 21.57
N PHE A 352 -32.79 8.40 22.21
CA PHE A 352 -34.26 8.39 22.30
C PHE A 352 -34.78 8.92 23.65
N GLY A 353 -33.88 9.41 24.51
CA GLY A 353 -34.22 9.78 25.88
C GLY A 353 -34.93 8.65 26.62
N SER A 354 -36.00 8.99 27.33
CA SER A 354 -36.77 8.02 28.14
C SER A 354 -37.80 7.19 27.36
N GLU A 355 -37.86 7.27 26.02
CA GLU A 355 -38.86 6.57 25.18
C GLU A 355 -38.90 5.05 25.42
N TYR A 356 -37.74 4.40 25.36
CA TYR A 356 -37.61 2.96 25.65
C TYR A 356 -37.59 2.64 27.17
N GLY A 357 -37.94 3.59 28.03
CA GLY A 357 -38.14 3.40 29.47
C GLY A 357 -36.93 2.81 30.21
N ASN A 358 -37.00 1.52 30.52
CA ASN A 358 -35.99 0.77 31.28
C ASN A 358 -35.19 -0.21 30.40
N ASN A 359 -35.28 -0.11 29.07
CA ASN A 359 -34.48 -0.93 28.17
C ASN A 359 -33.00 -0.52 28.23
N VAL A 360 -32.12 -1.52 28.10
CA VAL A 360 -30.69 -1.39 28.35
C VAL A 360 -29.91 -2.14 27.27
N SER A 361 -28.88 -1.51 26.69
CA SER A 361 -27.93 -2.21 25.81
C SER A 361 -27.03 -3.11 26.64
N LEU A 362 -26.90 -4.37 26.23
CA LEU A 362 -26.27 -5.47 26.97
C LEU A 362 -24.96 -5.93 26.31
N SER A 363 -23.86 -5.83 27.05
CA SER A 363 -22.49 -6.15 26.64
C SER A 363 -21.99 -5.30 25.45
N GLY A 364 -20.80 -5.59 24.94
CA GLY A 364 -20.15 -4.82 23.88
C GLY A 364 -18.85 -4.17 24.32
N ASN A 365 -17.97 -3.91 23.36
CA ASN A 365 -16.61 -3.42 23.60
C ASN A 365 -16.29 -2.27 22.65
N VAL A 366 -15.82 -1.14 23.19
CA VAL A 366 -15.51 0.07 22.43
C VAL A 366 -14.12 0.55 22.82
N TYR A 367 -13.11 0.31 21.98
CA TYR A 367 -11.72 0.63 22.37
C TYR A 367 -10.80 1.10 21.23
N ASN A 368 -9.74 1.85 21.59
CA ASN A 368 -8.75 2.38 20.64
C ASN A 368 -9.32 3.27 19.51
N ASN A 369 -10.57 3.73 19.60
CA ASN A 369 -11.13 4.65 18.62
C ASN A 369 -10.52 6.05 18.82
N ARG A 370 -10.39 6.80 17.72
CA ARG A 370 -9.67 8.07 17.67
C ARG A 370 -10.58 9.18 17.18
N LEU A 371 -10.72 10.25 17.96
CA LEU A 371 -11.61 11.36 17.65
C LEU A 371 -10.85 12.69 17.54
N SER A 372 -11.24 13.54 16.58
CA SER A 372 -10.64 14.86 16.30
C SER A 372 -11.71 15.81 15.75
N GLY A 373 -11.55 17.12 15.83
CA GLY A 373 -12.58 18.07 15.37
C GLY A 373 -13.62 18.43 16.45
N ALA A 374 -14.67 19.16 16.04
CA ALA A 374 -15.72 19.66 16.91
C ALA A 374 -16.84 18.64 17.16
N PHE A 375 -17.16 18.44 18.45
CA PHE A 375 -18.26 17.60 18.92
C PHE A 375 -19.07 18.33 20.00
N SER A 376 -20.27 17.84 20.34
CA SER A 376 -20.83 18.11 21.68
C SER A 376 -20.32 17.08 22.69
N TYR A 377 -20.28 15.80 22.31
CA TYR A 377 -19.72 14.72 23.12
C TYR A 377 -18.87 13.77 22.25
N ALA A 378 -17.63 13.43 22.64
CA ALA A 378 -16.85 12.45 21.87
C ALA A 378 -17.31 11.01 22.14
N ILE A 379 -17.69 10.66 23.38
CA ILE A 379 -18.48 9.45 23.69
C ILE A 379 -19.55 9.80 24.74
N GLY A 380 -20.80 9.44 24.46
CA GLY A 380 -21.90 9.46 25.42
C GLY A 380 -22.32 8.04 25.80
N MET A 381 -22.53 7.78 27.10
CA MET A 381 -22.90 6.45 27.61
C MET A 381 -24.01 6.52 28.66
N THR A 382 -25.17 5.94 28.35
CA THR A 382 -26.34 5.84 29.25
C THR A 382 -27.08 4.52 29.02
N SER A 383 -27.97 4.07 29.91
CA SER A 383 -28.79 2.85 29.76
C SER A 383 -28.03 1.63 29.20
N ALA A 384 -26.84 1.36 29.75
CA ALA A 384 -25.90 0.38 29.20
C ALA A 384 -25.32 -0.52 30.30
N LYS A 385 -25.15 -1.81 30.01
CA LYS A 385 -24.73 -2.79 31.03
C LYS A 385 -23.70 -3.78 30.52
N ASN A 386 -22.68 -4.06 31.34
CA ASN A 386 -21.58 -5.00 31.04
C ASN A 386 -20.77 -4.62 29.78
N PHE A 387 -20.71 -3.33 29.46
CA PHE A 387 -19.87 -2.77 28.38
C PHE A 387 -18.43 -2.57 28.86
N THR A 388 -17.47 -2.61 27.93
CA THR A 388 -16.07 -2.17 28.17
C THR A 388 -15.72 -1.02 27.23
N VAL A 389 -15.40 0.16 27.76
CA VAL A 389 -15.16 1.39 26.99
C VAL A 389 -13.81 2.03 27.39
N GLU A 390 -12.73 1.63 26.73
CA GLU A 390 -11.36 1.93 27.16
C GLU A 390 -10.41 2.36 26.03
N ASN A 391 -9.36 3.12 26.35
CA ASN A 391 -8.31 3.52 25.40
C ASN A 391 -8.81 4.30 24.16
N ASN A 392 -10.01 4.87 24.20
CA ASN A 392 -10.51 5.79 23.18
C ASN A 392 -9.93 7.18 23.42
N VAL A 393 -9.34 7.79 22.39
CA VAL A 393 -8.48 8.98 22.55
C VAL A 393 -8.90 10.12 21.63
N LEU A 394 -8.81 11.34 22.17
CA LEU A 394 -8.79 12.55 21.36
C LEU A 394 -7.40 12.71 20.71
N PHE A 395 -7.35 13.31 19.52
CA PHE A 395 -6.10 13.68 18.85
C PHE A 395 -6.28 14.90 17.95
N GLY A 396 -5.17 15.51 17.52
CA GLY A 396 -5.25 16.81 16.85
C GLY A 396 -5.75 17.88 17.81
N ASN A 397 -6.49 18.86 17.31
CA ASN A 397 -7.29 19.75 18.15
C ASN A 397 -8.77 19.30 18.15
N THR A 398 -9.50 19.61 19.23
CA THR A 398 -10.88 19.19 19.49
C THR A 398 -11.63 20.21 20.34
N SER A 399 -12.69 20.79 19.80
CA SER A 399 -13.62 21.65 20.55
C SER A 399 -14.82 20.84 21.06
N PHE A 400 -15.29 21.17 22.26
CA PHE A 400 -16.53 20.63 22.82
C PHE A 400 -17.57 21.75 22.93
N ILE A 401 -18.48 21.79 21.96
CA ILE A 401 -19.38 22.91 21.69
C ILE A 401 -20.81 22.42 21.52
N GLY A 402 -21.77 23.24 21.92
CA GLY A 402 -23.18 22.91 21.80
C GLY A 402 -24.07 23.54 22.88
N ALA A 403 -25.20 24.08 22.44
CA ALA A 403 -26.29 24.57 23.27
C ALA A 403 -27.53 23.67 23.14
N ARG A 404 -28.54 23.97 23.96
CA ARG A 404 -29.85 23.32 23.91
C ARG A 404 -30.59 23.71 22.63
N GLY A 405 -30.78 22.75 21.71
CA GLY A 405 -31.57 22.96 20.50
C GLY A 405 -33.09 23.09 20.77
N PRO A 406 -33.86 23.61 19.80
CA PRO A 406 -35.30 23.83 19.92
C PRO A 406 -36.10 22.51 19.98
N ASN A 407 -35.48 21.39 19.61
CA ASN A 407 -36.08 20.07 19.60
C ASN A 407 -35.87 19.28 20.91
N CYS A 408 -35.16 19.82 21.91
CA CYS A 408 -35.04 19.22 23.24
C CYS A 408 -36.38 19.32 24.01
N SER A 409 -36.92 18.19 24.49
CA SER A 409 -38.17 18.18 25.27
C SER A 409 -38.00 18.93 26.59
N SER A 410 -39.10 19.46 27.14
CA SER A 410 -39.07 20.23 28.40
C SER A 410 -38.57 19.45 29.62
N SER A 411 -38.45 18.12 29.52
CA SER A 411 -37.87 17.23 30.51
C SER A 411 -36.39 16.89 30.29
N ASP A 412 -35.86 17.00 29.07
CA ASP A 412 -34.44 16.69 28.81
C ASP A 412 -33.55 17.75 29.46
N THR A 413 -32.55 17.33 30.24
CA THR A 413 -31.43 18.22 30.55
C THR A 413 -30.37 18.12 29.45
N THR A 414 -29.68 19.22 29.19
CA THR A 414 -28.53 19.25 28.28
C THR A 414 -27.29 19.51 29.12
N PRO A 415 -26.47 18.49 29.41
CA PRO A 415 -25.17 18.67 30.07
C PRO A 415 -24.27 19.63 29.29
N SER A 416 -23.22 20.13 29.95
CA SER A 416 -22.15 20.85 29.24
C SER A 416 -21.44 19.90 28.26
N PRO A 417 -21.18 20.33 27.01
CA PRO A 417 -20.33 19.60 26.07
C PRO A 417 -19.01 19.15 26.71
N ALA A 418 -18.62 17.89 26.46
CA ALA A 418 -17.42 17.31 27.07
C ALA A 418 -16.98 16.02 26.35
N ALA A 419 -15.69 15.71 26.42
CA ALA A 419 -15.09 14.55 25.76
C ALA A 419 -15.83 13.22 26.01
N PHE A 420 -15.94 12.80 27.27
CA PHE A 420 -16.48 11.48 27.61
C PHE A 420 -17.49 11.65 28.75
N VAL A 421 -18.77 11.34 28.51
CA VAL A 421 -19.85 11.55 29.49
C VAL A 421 -20.62 10.26 29.79
N ILE A 422 -20.95 10.07 31.06
CA ILE A 422 -21.63 8.85 31.56
C ILE A 422 -22.74 9.17 32.57
N ASP A 423 -23.95 8.68 32.32
CA ASP A 423 -25.00 8.63 33.34
C ASP A 423 -24.83 7.38 34.21
N GLN A 424 -24.21 7.56 35.38
CA GLN A 424 -23.98 6.47 36.33
C GLN A 424 -25.27 5.97 37.01
N SER A 425 -26.42 6.63 36.83
CA SER A 425 -27.71 6.13 37.33
C SER A 425 -28.33 5.07 36.43
N THR A 426 -28.04 5.10 35.11
CA THR A 426 -28.54 4.13 34.13
C THR A 426 -27.48 3.18 33.58
N VAL A 427 -26.19 3.43 33.80
CA VAL A 427 -25.09 2.50 33.45
C VAL A 427 -24.71 1.59 34.62
N SER A 428 -24.60 0.28 34.39
CA SER A 428 -24.28 -0.68 35.45
C SER A 428 -23.36 -1.83 35.01
N GLN A 429 -22.50 -2.32 35.92
CA GLN A 429 -21.57 -3.44 35.64
C GLN A 429 -20.60 -3.22 34.46
N SER A 430 -20.48 -2.00 33.95
CA SER A 430 -19.61 -1.64 32.82
C SER A 430 -18.26 -1.11 33.31
N THR A 431 -17.21 -1.26 32.49
CA THR A 431 -15.86 -0.75 32.74
C THR A 431 -15.56 0.40 31.77
N THR A 432 -15.06 1.52 32.28
CA THR A 432 -14.75 2.71 31.48
C THR A 432 -13.39 3.31 31.83
N GLN A 433 -12.73 3.90 30.84
CA GLN A 433 -11.52 4.72 31.04
C GLN A 433 -11.74 5.87 32.05
N SER A 434 -10.67 6.26 32.75
CA SER A 434 -10.73 7.12 33.94
C SER A 434 -11.02 8.61 33.69
N ASN A 435 -11.26 9.02 32.44
CA ASN A 435 -11.55 10.40 32.05
C ASN A 435 -13.01 10.60 31.59
N PHE A 436 -13.91 9.67 31.93
CA PHE A 436 -15.36 9.86 31.84
C PHE A 436 -15.88 10.77 32.96
N THR A 437 -16.57 11.84 32.59
CA THR A 437 -17.28 12.75 33.48
C THR A 437 -18.69 12.22 33.76
N SER A 438 -19.08 12.15 35.03
CA SER A 438 -20.43 11.76 35.43
C SER A 438 -21.42 12.90 35.20
N ILE A 439 -22.53 12.61 34.51
CA ILE A 439 -23.66 13.52 34.30
C ILE A 439 -24.87 13.06 35.11
N SER A 440 -25.72 14.00 35.54
CA SER A 440 -26.90 13.72 36.38
C SER A 440 -28.09 13.13 35.62
N ASP A 441 -28.10 13.36 34.32
CA ASP A 441 -29.07 12.90 33.34
C ASP A 441 -28.35 12.96 31.98
N GLY A 442 -28.65 12.01 31.11
CA GLY A 442 -28.10 11.91 29.75
C GLY A 442 -29.12 11.36 28.76
N ASN A 443 -30.40 11.64 29.02
CA ASN A 443 -31.46 11.47 28.04
C ASN A 443 -31.24 12.46 26.85
N SER A 444 -31.47 11.99 25.63
CA SER A 444 -31.62 12.84 24.43
C SER A 444 -30.42 13.74 24.11
N LEU A 445 -29.17 13.26 24.33
CA LEU A 445 -27.94 14.02 24.05
C LEU A 445 -27.81 14.49 22.59
N THR A 446 -28.54 13.90 21.65
CA THR A 446 -28.68 14.30 20.25
C THR A 446 -29.48 15.58 20.02
N CYS A 447 -30.22 16.10 21.01
CA CYS A 447 -31.10 17.26 20.86
C CYS A 447 -30.36 18.61 20.82
N VAL A 448 -29.07 18.63 21.17
CA VAL A 448 -28.18 19.81 21.11
C VAL A 448 -27.97 20.34 19.69
N GLN A 449 -27.53 21.59 19.58
CA GLN A 449 -27.09 22.23 18.34
C GLN A 449 -25.87 23.13 18.61
N PRO A 450 -25.13 23.59 17.59
CA PRO A 450 -24.19 24.71 17.73
C PRO A 450 -24.85 25.92 18.42
N PRO A 451 -24.12 26.71 19.23
CA PRO A 451 -24.71 27.82 19.98
C PRO A 451 -24.99 29.06 19.13
N ASP A 452 -26.14 29.69 19.35
CA ASP A 452 -26.53 30.97 18.75
C ASP A 452 -25.46 32.05 19.03
N GLY A 453 -24.79 32.52 17.98
CA GLY A 453 -23.74 33.55 18.04
C GLY A 453 -22.32 33.06 17.77
N GLY A 454 -22.13 31.75 17.58
CA GLY A 454 -20.87 31.13 17.21
C GLY A 454 -20.04 30.67 18.41
N ASP A 455 -19.50 29.45 18.30
CA ASP A 455 -18.41 28.94 19.14
C ASP A 455 -17.13 28.84 18.29
N TYR A 456 -16.03 28.32 18.83
CA TYR A 456 -14.78 28.16 18.07
C TYR A 456 -14.54 26.70 17.63
N TRP A 457 -14.46 26.49 16.32
CA TRP A 457 -14.13 25.21 15.69
C TRP A 457 -12.61 25.03 15.61
N PRO A 458 -12.09 23.84 15.88
CA PRO A 458 -10.65 23.61 15.88
C PRO A 458 -10.09 23.70 14.46
N PHE A 459 -8.88 24.23 14.29
CA PHE A 459 -8.17 24.09 13.02
C PHE A 459 -7.76 22.62 12.79
N GLY A 460 -7.95 22.13 11.56
CA GLY A 460 -7.67 20.76 11.18
C GLY A 460 -7.97 20.46 9.70
N GLY A 461 -7.68 19.23 9.27
CA GLY A 461 -7.72 18.85 7.86
C GLY A 461 -8.82 17.85 7.51
N ASN A 462 -9.72 18.24 6.61
CA ASN A 462 -10.63 17.33 5.92
C ASN A 462 -9.83 16.26 5.12
N PRO A 463 -10.11 14.95 5.25
CA PRO A 463 -9.45 13.88 4.50
C PRO A 463 -9.42 14.05 2.98
N SER A 464 -10.41 14.74 2.41
CA SER A 464 -10.57 14.98 0.97
C SER A 464 -9.74 16.16 0.43
N ALA A 465 -9.16 17.01 1.29
CA ALA A 465 -8.59 18.30 0.92
C ALA A 465 -7.17 18.21 0.32
N THR A 466 -7.05 17.81 -0.96
CA THR A 466 -5.78 17.86 -1.70
C THR A 466 -5.86 18.76 -2.95
N THR A 467 -5.31 19.98 -2.86
CA THR A 467 -4.95 20.93 -3.95
C THR A 467 -6.08 21.58 -4.81
N PRO A 468 -5.83 22.72 -5.50
CA PRO A 468 -4.91 23.84 -5.17
C PRO A 468 -5.46 25.27 -5.43
N SER A 469 -4.89 26.31 -4.80
CA SER A 469 -4.54 27.57 -5.48
C SER A 469 -3.66 28.50 -4.62
N SER A 470 -2.95 29.44 -5.26
CA SER A 470 -2.25 30.57 -4.64
C SER A 470 -2.43 31.82 -5.51
N PRO A 471 -2.45 33.03 -4.93
CA PRO A 471 -1.63 34.09 -5.54
C PRO A 471 -1.02 35.14 -4.57
N SER A 472 0.28 35.40 -4.76
CA SER A 472 0.97 36.71 -4.77
C SER A 472 0.66 37.84 -3.74
N SER A 473 1.65 38.11 -2.86
CA SER A 473 2.31 39.41 -2.59
C SER A 473 1.52 40.71 -2.30
N GLY A 474 1.86 41.43 -1.20
CA GLY A 474 1.52 42.88 -1.11
C GLY A 474 1.77 43.67 0.18
N LYS A 475 3.02 44.13 0.43
CA LYS A 475 3.40 45.42 1.08
C LYS A 475 2.64 45.98 2.31
N SER A 476 3.31 45.91 3.47
CA SER A 476 3.64 47.02 4.41
C SER A 476 2.56 47.95 5.03
N SER A 477 2.61 48.07 6.36
CA SER A 477 2.52 49.36 7.06
C SER A 477 3.36 49.37 8.35
N SER A 478 3.83 50.55 8.77
CA SER A 478 4.48 50.79 10.08
C SER A 478 3.46 51.44 11.03
N SER A 479 3.56 51.25 12.35
CA SER A 479 4.29 52.14 13.28
C SER A 479 3.79 51.84 14.71
N THR A 480 4.35 52.21 15.87
CA THR A 480 5.63 52.73 16.39
C THR A 480 5.37 53.05 17.88
N ALA A 481 6.35 52.86 18.77
CA ALA A 481 6.42 53.33 20.17
C ALA A 481 5.53 52.64 21.25
N GLY A 482 6.15 52.42 22.42
CA GLY A 482 5.55 51.75 23.59
C GLY A 482 6.56 51.46 24.71
N ILE A 483 7.36 52.45 25.13
CA ILE A 483 8.42 52.30 26.14
C ILE A 483 7.91 52.71 27.53
N VAL A 484 8.07 51.84 28.54
CA VAL A 484 8.49 52.22 29.92
C VAL A 484 9.29 51.05 30.54
N VAL A 485 10.40 51.36 31.22
CA VAL A 485 11.08 50.46 32.16
C VAL A 485 10.97 51.06 33.57
N GLY A 486 10.72 50.24 34.58
CA GLY A 486 10.64 50.67 35.99
C GLY A 486 11.35 49.67 36.92
N VAL A 487 12.19 50.19 37.82
CA VAL A 487 12.99 49.43 38.79
C VAL A 487 12.82 50.07 40.17
N ILE A 488 12.70 49.30 41.26
CA ILE A 488 13.35 49.56 42.58
C ILE A 488 13.08 48.45 43.62
N VAL A 489 14.19 47.95 44.20
CA VAL A 489 14.47 47.41 45.55
C VAL A 489 13.32 46.95 46.48
N GLY A 490 13.47 45.74 47.03
CA GLY A 490 12.82 45.28 48.27
C GLY A 490 13.59 44.12 48.94
N LEU A 491 13.87 44.20 50.25
CA LEU A 491 14.67 43.23 51.03
C LEU A 491 13.80 42.24 51.81
N PHE A 492 14.26 40.99 52.03
CA PHE A 492 14.75 40.51 53.35
C PHE A 492 15.35 39.07 53.29
N ARG A 493 16.02 38.64 54.36
CA ARG A 493 16.72 37.35 54.53
C ARG A 493 16.04 36.43 55.56
N VAL A 494 16.24 35.11 55.47
CA VAL A 494 16.61 34.22 56.60
C VAL A 494 17.48 33.03 56.11
N LEU A 495 18.77 33.05 56.49
CA LEU A 495 19.60 32.01 57.16
C LEU A 495 19.32 30.50 56.88
N ILE A 496 20.26 29.73 56.30
CA ILE A 496 21.54 29.17 56.81
C ILE A 496 21.41 27.83 57.58
N LEU A 497 22.14 26.81 57.10
CA LEU A 497 22.70 25.68 57.86
C LEU A 497 24.12 25.37 57.30
N PRO A 498 25.19 25.23 58.12
CA PRO A 498 26.57 25.12 57.63
C PRO A 498 27.29 23.79 57.94
N SER A 499 28.55 23.72 57.46
CA SER A 499 29.69 22.95 57.99
C SER A 499 29.90 21.48 57.58
N PHE A 500 30.90 21.28 56.72
CA PHE A 500 31.79 20.12 56.69
C PHE A 500 33.25 20.61 56.57
N THR A 501 34.17 20.09 57.40
CA THR A 501 35.61 20.39 57.32
C THR A 501 36.48 19.20 57.78
N SER A 502 37.76 19.24 57.38
CA SER A 502 38.91 18.42 57.85
C SER A 502 39.24 17.09 57.15
N PHE A 503 40.15 17.17 56.16
CA PHE A 503 41.54 16.65 56.18
C PHE A 503 41.90 15.31 56.87
N PRO A 504 42.84 14.50 56.31
CA PRO A 504 44.25 14.91 56.06
C PRO A 504 44.84 14.61 54.66
N LYS A 505 46.17 14.78 54.51
CA LYS A 505 46.96 14.88 53.24
C LYS A 505 48.21 13.95 53.21
N HIS A 506 48.81 13.86 52.01
CA HIS A 506 50.19 13.42 51.66
C HIS A 506 50.42 11.88 51.68
N ILE A 507 51.28 11.27 50.85
CA ILE A 507 52.59 11.67 50.25
C ILE A 507 52.72 11.27 48.74
N HIS A 508 53.71 11.85 48.02
CA HIS A 508 54.12 11.64 46.59
C HIS A 508 55.52 10.94 46.51
N PRO A 509 56.26 10.78 45.36
CA PRO A 509 55.93 10.75 43.91
C PRO A 509 56.56 9.53 43.14
N HIS A 510 56.33 9.37 41.82
CA HIS A 510 57.36 9.47 40.75
C HIS A 510 56.93 9.00 39.33
N LEU A 511 57.29 9.83 38.33
CA LEU A 511 57.70 9.60 36.92
C LEU A 511 56.99 8.61 35.95
N SER A 512 56.78 9.15 34.74
CA SER A 512 56.38 8.55 33.44
C SER A 512 57.59 7.88 32.70
N PRO A 513 57.54 7.44 31.41
CA PRO A 513 56.43 7.38 30.42
C PRO A 513 56.39 6.04 29.59
N VAL A 514 55.87 6.12 28.33
CA VAL A 514 56.04 5.23 27.14
C VAL A 514 54.83 4.37 26.75
N SER A 515 54.58 4.32 25.42
CA SER A 515 53.43 3.68 24.75
C SER A 515 53.85 2.37 24.01
N PRO A 516 53.08 1.75 23.08
CA PRO A 516 52.77 0.33 23.22
C PRO A 516 53.47 -0.61 22.23
N ARG A 517 53.60 -1.91 22.59
CA ARG A 517 53.72 -3.01 21.61
C ARG A 517 53.28 -4.39 22.13
N PHE A 518 52.24 -4.91 21.48
CA PHE A 518 51.98 -6.29 21.05
C PHE A 518 52.56 -7.51 21.79
N LEU A 519 51.64 -8.48 21.96
CA LEU A 519 51.77 -9.95 21.95
C LEU A 519 51.86 -10.77 23.26
N SER A 520 50.73 -11.45 23.51
CA SER A 520 50.65 -12.90 23.77
C SER A 520 51.10 -13.43 25.13
N SER A 521 50.11 -13.64 26.02
CA SER A 521 50.00 -14.95 26.68
C SER A 521 48.55 -15.41 26.70
N LYS A 522 48.36 -16.73 26.64
CA LYS A 522 47.06 -17.40 26.53
C LYS A 522 46.36 -17.38 27.89
N ASN A 523 45.06 -17.10 27.91
CA ASN A 523 44.20 -17.75 28.89
C ASN A 523 42.87 -18.20 28.27
N LYS A 524 42.44 -19.43 28.58
CA LYS A 524 41.28 -20.06 27.95
C LYS A 524 40.02 -19.83 28.80
N GLN A 525 39.17 -18.89 28.41
CA GLN A 525 37.75 -18.93 28.77
C GLN A 525 36.86 -18.79 27.54
N LYS A 526 36.18 -19.89 27.18
CA LYS A 526 35.13 -19.91 26.16
C LYS A 526 33.81 -19.37 26.74
N ASN A 527 33.65 -18.06 26.81
CA ASN A 527 32.32 -17.46 27.02
C ASN A 527 31.63 -17.19 25.67
N THR A 528 31.29 -18.27 24.97
CA THR A 528 30.47 -18.21 23.76
C THR A 528 28.99 -18.33 24.13
N PHE A 529 28.45 -17.31 24.79
CA PHE A 529 27.01 -17.19 25.05
C PHE A 529 26.27 -16.91 23.72
N LYS A 530 26.09 -17.95 22.91
CA LYS A 530 24.99 -17.97 21.93
C LYS A 530 23.70 -18.06 22.73
N MET A 531 22.79 -17.11 22.55
CA MET A 531 21.41 -17.26 23.03
C MET A 531 20.72 -18.35 22.19
N THR A 532 20.81 -19.58 22.65
CA THR A 532 19.82 -20.61 22.33
C THR A 532 18.51 -20.20 22.98
N ASN A 533 17.40 -20.28 22.24
CA ASN A 533 16.08 -20.41 22.88
C ASN A 533 16.10 -21.61 23.84
N ASP A 534 15.16 -21.68 24.79
CA ASP A 534 14.96 -22.83 25.70
C ASP A 534 14.75 -24.19 24.98
N ARG A 535 14.63 -24.17 23.65
CA ARG A 535 14.47 -25.32 22.75
C ARG A 535 15.80 -25.83 22.17
N GLY A 536 16.94 -25.20 22.47
CA GLY A 536 18.29 -25.69 22.14
C GLY A 536 18.78 -25.47 20.70
N TYR A 537 18.02 -24.77 19.84
CA TYR A 537 18.38 -24.49 18.45
C TYR A 537 18.05 -23.04 18.03
N LEU A 538 18.54 -22.60 16.86
CA LEU A 538 18.24 -21.29 16.26
C LEU A 538 17.07 -21.41 15.27
N GLY A 539 16.17 -20.44 15.27
CA GLY A 539 15.01 -20.39 14.38
C GLY A 539 13.67 -20.72 15.04
N VAL A 540 12.58 -20.56 14.27
CA VAL A 540 11.20 -20.79 14.74
C VAL A 540 10.77 -22.27 14.74
N THR A 541 11.47 -23.13 13.99
CA THR A 541 11.27 -24.59 13.95
C THR A 541 12.59 -25.31 14.26
N PRO A 542 12.55 -26.58 14.70
CA PRO A 542 13.73 -27.44 14.72
C PRO A 542 14.43 -27.50 13.34
N PRO A 543 15.73 -27.85 13.30
CA PRO A 543 16.45 -28.12 12.06
C PRO A 543 15.89 -29.36 11.34
N ILE A 544 15.96 -29.38 10.01
CA ILE A 544 15.59 -30.54 9.18
C ILE A 544 16.68 -31.61 9.24
N SER A 545 17.95 -31.20 9.30
CA SER A 545 19.07 -32.12 9.49
C SER A 545 20.21 -31.45 10.26
N ILE A 546 20.78 -32.18 11.22
CA ILE A 546 22.00 -31.82 11.94
C ILE A 546 23.23 -32.60 11.45
N VAL A 547 23.10 -33.37 10.37
CA VAL A 547 24.18 -34.17 9.80
C VAL A 547 25.19 -33.24 9.10
N GLU A 548 26.48 -33.53 9.25
CA GLU A 548 27.54 -32.81 8.53
C GLU A 548 27.49 -33.10 7.02
N SER A 549 27.93 -32.13 6.22
CA SER A 549 27.96 -32.31 4.75
C SER A 549 28.96 -33.38 4.30
N THR A 550 28.54 -34.12 3.28
CA THR A 550 29.28 -35.22 2.65
C THR A 550 30.55 -34.74 1.92
N GLU A 551 31.49 -35.65 1.63
CA GLU A 551 32.68 -35.32 0.82
C GLU A 551 32.33 -34.73 -0.55
N ARG A 552 31.25 -35.22 -1.18
CA ARG A 552 30.77 -34.64 -2.46
C ARG A 552 30.27 -33.21 -2.28
N GLU A 553 29.58 -32.90 -1.19
CA GLU A 553 29.17 -31.53 -0.86
C GLU A 553 30.37 -30.62 -0.51
N LYS A 554 31.48 -31.17 0.00
CA LYS A 554 32.74 -30.44 0.23
C LYS A 554 33.45 -30.08 -1.09
N GLU A 555 33.49 -31.01 -2.04
CA GLU A 555 33.99 -30.80 -3.40
C GLU A 555 33.14 -29.74 -4.15
N VAL A 556 31.81 -29.88 -4.09
CA VAL A 556 30.83 -28.93 -4.66
C VAL A 556 30.94 -27.54 -4.02
N THR A 557 31.31 -27.46 -2.75
CA THR A 557 31.59 -26.17 -2.07
C THR A 557 32.93 -25.56 -2.50
N SER A 558 33.96 -26.39 -2.70
CA SER A 558 35.27 -25.92 -3.15
C SER A 558 35.20 -25.29 -4.54
N THR A 559 34.51 -25.96 -5.48
CA THR A 559 34.25 -25.47 -6.84
C THR A 559 33.32 -24.25 -6.87
N LEU A 560 32.36 -24.13 -5.93
CA LEU A 560 31.56 -22.90 -5.76
C LEU A 560 32.46 -21.71 -5.41
N MET A 561 33.36 -21.89 -4.45
CA MET A 561 34.25 -20.81 -3.99
C MET A 561 35.32 -20.44 -5.03
N GLU A 562 35.70 -21.36 -5.91
CA GLU A 562 36.51 -21.03 -7.09
C GLU A 562 35.72 -20.16 -8.09
N GLU A 563 34.49 -20.56 -8.43
CA GLU A 563 33.65 -19.81 -9.36
C GLU A 563 33.31 -18.40 -8.83
N LEU A 564 33.00 -18.25 -7.55
CA LEU A 564 32.71 -16.95 -6.95
C LEU A 564 33.91 -15.99 -6.96
N ARG A 565 35.15 -16.51 -6.93
CA ARG A 565 36.36 -15.71 -7.17
C ARG A 565 36.51 -15.36 -8.65
N ARG A 566 36.30 -16.32 -9.56
CA ARG A 566 36.35 -16.10 -11.03
C ARG A 566 35.33 -15.07 -11.50
N GLN A 567 34.16 -14.99 -10.85
CA GLN A 567 33.11 -14.01 -11.10
C GLN A 567 33.34 -12.66 -10.37
N GLY A 568 34.50 -12.44 -9.74
CA GLY A 568 34.88 -11.16 -9.14
C GLY A 568 34.08 -10.75 -7.91
N THR A 569 33.48 -11.71 -7.17
CA THR A 569 32.54 -11.35 -6.09
C THR A 569 33.21 -10.94 -4.77
N PHE A 570 34.53 -11.07 -4.64
CA PHE A 570 35.30 -10.68 -3.45
C PHE A 570 36.11 -9.42 -3.75
N GLU A 571 36.17 -8.49 -2.81
CA GLU A 571 37.07 -7.32 -2.88
C GLU A 571 38.54 -7.72 -2.71
N SER A 572 39.45 -6.79 -3.03
CA SER A 572 40.88 -6.98 -2.79
C SER A 572 41.29 -6.60 -1.36
N ASP A 573 42.39 -7.17 -0.86
CA ASP A 573 42.96 -6.79 0.44
C ASP A 573 43.35 -5.29 0.50
N GLU A 574 43.53 -4.63 -0.64
CA GLU A 574 43.79 -3.18 -0.74
C GLU A 574 42.51 -2.35 -0.63
N GLU A 575 41.44 -2.76 -1.32
CA GLU A 575 40.11 -2.15 -1.19
C GLU A 575 39.58 -2.30 0.24
N ALA A 576 39.68 -3.49 0.83
CA ALA A 576 39.30 -3.75 2.21
C ALA A 576 40.00 -2.82 3.22
N ARG A 577 41.34 -2.68 3.10
CA ARG A 577 42.13 -1.76 3.94
C ARG A 577 41.71 -0.30 3.73
N THR A 578 41.42 0.11 2.49
CA THR A 578 40.92 1.46 2.20
C THR A 578 39.56 1.71 2.86
N ARG A 579 38.63 0.74 2.81
CA ARG A 579 37.32 0.83 3.49
C ARG A 579 37.47 0.97 5.02
N GLU A 580 38.35 0.19 5.64
CA GLU A 580 38.63 0.30 7.09
C GLU A 580 39.24 1.67 7.46
N LEU A 581 40.19 2.18 6.67
CA LEU A 581 40.80 3.49 6.89
C LEU A 581 39.79 4.63 6.73
N VAL A 582 38.96 4.59 5.69
CA VAL A 582 37.89 5.57 5.45
C VAL A 582 36.89 5.56 6.61
N LEU A 583 36.41 4.38 7.05
CA LEU A 583 35.52 4.26 8.20
C LEU A 583 36.13 4.82 9.50
N GLY A 584 37.43 4.59 9.73
CA GLY A 584 38.15 5.17 10.87
C GLY A 584 38.18 6.70 10.83
N ARG A 585 38.48 7.30 9.67
CA ARG A 585 38.48 8.75 9.46
C ARG A 585 37.07 9.35 9.62
N VAL A 586 36.05 8.70 9.03
CA VAL A 586 34.63 9.07 9.13
C VAL A 586 34.15 9.03 10.59
N SER A 587 34.53 8.01 11.37
CA SER A 587 34.17 7.94 12.78
C SER A 587 34.74 9.09 13.61
N ALA A 588 35.89 9.65 13.21
CA ALA A 588 36.44 10.85 13.82
C ALA A 588 35.70 12.13 13.36
N LEU A 589 35.24 12.19 12.11
CA LEU A 589 34.43 13.30 11.59
C LEU A 589 33.09 13.42 12.33
N VAL A 590 32.40 12.30 12.56
CA VAL A 590 31.11 12.28 13.29
C VAL A 590 31.28 12.79 14.73
N LYS A 591 32.37 12.41 15.42
CA LYS A 591 32.68 12.92 16.78
C LYS A 591 32.97 14.43 16.78
N LYS A 592 33.72 14.93 15.79
CA LYS A 592 33.93 16.39 15.60
C LYS A 592 32.62 17.13 15.32
N PHE A 593 31.72 16.54 14.54
CA PHE A 593 30.39 17.11 14.25
C PHE A 593 29.54 17.22 15.52
N VAL A 594 29.43 16.16 16.32
CA VAL A 594 28.73 16.18 17.61
C VAL A 594 29.35 17.21 18.57
N GLN A 595 30.69 17.29 18.63
CA GLN A 595 31.38 18.31 19.44
C GLN A 595 31.06 19.74 18.97
N LYS A 596 31.08 20.01 17.66
CA LYS A 596 30.77 21.33 17.07
C LYS A 596 29.34 21.76 17.44
N VAL A 597 28.36 20.88 17.24
CA VAL A 597 26.96 21.14 17.60
C VAL A 597 26.80 21.33 19.11
N GLY A 598 27.43 20.48 19.92
CA GLY A 598 27.41 20.60 21.38
C GLY A 598 27.84 21.97 21.89
N ILE A 599 28.94 22.51 21.36
CA ILE A 599 29.44 23.85 21.72
C ILE A 599 28.46 24.94 21.29
N MET A 600 27.90 24.87 20.07
CA MET A 600 26.90 25.85 19.58
C MET A 600 25.59 25.80 20.38
N ARG A 601 25.21 24.63 20.90
CA ARG A 601 24.07 24.44 21.82
C ARG A 601 24.40 24.77 23.29
N GLY A 602 25.55 25.40 23.56
CA GLY A 602 25.92 25.94 24.88
C GLY A 602 26.60 24.97 25.85
N LEU A 603 27.02 23.78 25.40
CA LEU A 603 27.83 22.87 26.23
C LEU A 603 29.26 23.40 26.37
N SER A 604 29.86 23.19 27.55
CA SER A 604 31.32 23.38 27.69
C SER A 604 32.08 22.44 26.76
N GLU A 605 33.28 22.82 26.32
CA GLU A 605 34.12 21.99 25.45
C GLU A 605 34.30 20.56 26.00
N SER A 606 34.52 20.43 27.31
CA SER A 606 34.62 19.13 27.99
C SER A 606 33.35 18.28 27.89
N ALA A 607 32.16 18.90 28.00
CA ALA A 607 30.88 18.22 27.86
C ALA A 607 30.57 17.89 26.39
N ALA A 608 30.91 18.78 25.45
CA ALA A 608 30.75 18.55 24.03
C ALA A 608 31.65 17.43 23.48
N VAL A 609 32.87 17.27 24.03
CA VAL A 609 33.72 16.10 23.76
C VAL A 609 33.12 14.84 24.40
N ALA A 610 32.64 14.91 25.64
CA ALA A 610 31.99 13.79 26.34
C ALA A 610 30.65 13.35 25.74
N SER A 611 30.03 14.17 24.88
CA SER A 611 28.85 13.82 24.08
C SER A 611 29.10 12.65 23.12
N GLY A 612 30.34 12.46 22.67
CA GLY A 612 30.77 11.32 21.85
C GLY A 612 30.22 11.34 20.42
N GLY A 613 29.56 10.26 20.03
CA GLY A 613 29.04 10.03 18.67
C GLY A 613 29.69 8.80 18.03
N LYS A 614 28.92 7.98 17.32
CA LYS A 614 29.37 6.65 16.87
C LYS A 614 28.79 6.29 15.52
N ILE A 615 29.59 5.64 14.66
CA ILE A 615 29.08 5.04 13.42
C ILE A 615 28.80 3.55 13.59
N PHE A 616 27.78 3.06 12.89
CA PHE A 616 27.47 1.65 12.73
C PHE A 616 27.30 1.35 11.24
N THR A 617 27.94 0.28 10.74
CA THR A 617 27.71 -0.15 9.36
C THR A 617 26.49 -1.06 9.25
N SER A 618 25.81 -0.99 8.10
CA SER A 618 24.59 -1.73 7.76
C SER A 618 24.80 -2.57 6.48
N GLY A 619 23.71 -3.17 5.98
CA GLY A 619 23.61 -3.71 4.62
C GLY A 619 24.69 -4.71 4.22
N SER A 620 25.20 -4.55 2.99
CA SER A 620 26.03 -5.59 2.35
C SER A 620 27.42 -5.70 2.98
N TYR A 621 27.99 -4.56 3.36
CA TYR A 621 29.28 -4.45 4.04
C TYR A 621 29.22 -5.04 5.46
N ARG A 622 28.21 -4.69 6.27
CA ARG A 622 28.08 -5.22 7.64
C ARG A 622 27.91 -6.74 7.67
N LEU A 623 27.14 -7.28 6.73
CA LEU A 623 26.98 -8.73 6.59
C LEU A 623 28.27 -9.41 6.10
N GLY A 624 29.21 -8.68 5.49
CA GLY A 624 30.46 -9.21 4.93
C GLY A 624 30.25 -9.92 3.58
N VAL A 625 29.30 -9.44 2.79
CA VAL A 625 28.90 -10.01 1.48
C VAL A 625 28.90 -8.97 0.35
N HIS A 626 29.53 -7.82 0.58
CA HIS A 626 29.88 -6.82 -0.43
C HIS A 626 30.97 -7.36 -1.37
N GLY A 627 31.00 -6.85 -2.60
CA GLY A 627 32.05 -7.09 -3.59
C GLY A 627 32.75 -5.79 -4.01
N PRO A 628 33.67 -5.86 -4.99
CA PRO A 628 34.38 -4.68 -5.50
C PRO A 628 33.42 -3.55 -5.91
N GLY A 629 33.73 -2.32 -5.52
CA GLY A 629 32.94 -1.13 -5.86
C GLY A 629 31.54 -1.08 -5.21
N SER A 630 31.26 -1.92 -4.21
CA SER A 630 30.03 -1.79 -3.41
C SER A 630 30.05 -0.53 -2.55
N ASP A 631 28.86 -0.08 -2.18
CA ASP A 631 28.56 0.93 -1.16
C ASP A 631 28.98 0.51 0.27
N ILE A 632 28.98 1.47 1.20
CA ILE A 632 28.97 1.21 2.64
C ILE A 632 27.81 1.96 3.30
N ASP A 633 26.72 1.25 3.57
CA ASP A 633 25.63 1.73 4.43
C ASP A 633 26.20 2.14 5.80
N THR A 634 26.12 3.42 6.17
CA THR A 634 26.75 3.97 7.38
C THR A 634 25.75 4.80 8.19
N LEU A 635 25.43 4.33 9.40
CA LEU A 635 24.53 5.01 10.32
C LEU A 635 25.32 5.83 11.35
N CYS A 636 25.19 7.15 11.29
CA CYS A 636 25.68 8.11 12.27
C CYS A 636 24.70 8.19 13.46
N VAL A 637 25.12 7.67 14.61
CA VAL A 637 24.35 7.70 15.87
C VAL A 637 24.85 8.84 16.75
N VAL A 638 23.94 9.74 17.10
CA VAL A 638 24.24 11.02 17.76
C VAL A 638 23.32 11.28 18.98
N PRO A 639 23.76 12.06 19.98
CA PRO A 639 22.99 12.29 21.20
C PRO A 639 21.83 13.28 20.99
N LYS A 640 20.91 13.33 21.97
CA LYS A 640 19.61 14.03 21.90
C LYS A 640 19.65 15.52 21.56
N HIS A 641 20.79 16.18 21.72
CA HIS A 641 20.98 17.61 21.45
C HIS A 641 21.46 17.92 20.02
N VAL A 642 21.68 16.91 19.18
CA VAL A 642 22.03 17.05 17.77
C VAL A 642 20.80 16.72 16.92
N SER A 643 20.24 17.70 16.22
CA SER A 643 19.06 17.54 15.36
C SER A 643 19.41 16.91 14.01
N ARG A 644 18.39 16.61 13.20
CA ARG A 644 18.58 16.16 11.81
C ARG A 644 18.97 17.33 10.89
N ASP A 645 18.52 18.52 11.22
CA ASP A 645 18.85 19.77 10.51
C ASP A 645 20.34 20.06 10.71
N ASP A 646 20.86 19.91 11.95
CA ASP A 646 22.30 20.00 12.25
C ASP A 646 23.14 19.06 11.35
N PHE A 647 22.61 17.88 10.97
CA PHE A 647 23.31 16.90 10.12
C PHE A 647 23.42 17.38 8.65
N PHE A 648 22.41 18.05 8.11
CA PHE A 648 22.50 18.65 6.77
C PHE A 648 23.20 20.03 6.79
N GLU A 649 23.01 20.83 7.84
CA GLU A 649 23.62 22.16 7.99
C GLU A 649 25.11 22.10 8.31
N PHE A 650 25.57 21.12 9.10
CA PHE A 650 26.97 21.06 9.55
C PHE A 650 27.72 19.80 9.12
N PHE A 651 27.12 18.61 9.12
CA PHE A 651 27.84 17.39 8.72
C PHE A 651 28.00 17.28 7.20
N GLU A 652 27.03 17.74 6.39
CA GLU A 652 27.20 17.78 4.94
C GLU A 652 28.34 18.72 4.47
N PRO A 653 28.45 19.99 4.92
CA PRO A 653 29.61 20.82 4.59
C PRO A 653 30.92 20.24 5.13
N MET A 654 30.91 19.65 6.33
CA MET A 654 32.10 18.96 6.87
C MET A 654 32.50 17.72 6.07
N LEU A 655 31.59 17.08 5.31
CA LEU A 655 31.91 16.07 4.31
C LEU A 655 32.44 16.70 3.01
N ARG A 656 31.93 17.85 2.58
CA ARG A 656 32.43 18.60 1.40
C ARG A 656 33.87 19.12 1.59
N GLU A 657 34.23 19.46 2.83
CA GLU A 657 35.59 19.84 3.24
C GLU A 657 36.50 18.65 3.57
N PHE A 658 36.00 17.41 3.51
CA PHE A 658 36.74 16.24 3.95
C PHE A 658 37.76 15.79 2.89
N ASP A 659 39.03 15.68 3.27
CA ASP A 659 40.09 15.24 2.36
C ASP A 659 39.75 13.90 1.69
N GLY A 660 39.81 13.89 0.36
CA GLY A 660 39.47 12.74 -0.48
C GLY A 660 37.97 12.50 -0.69
N ALA A 661 37.07 13.37 -0.21
CA ALA A 661 35.65 13.29 -0.51
C ALA A 661 35.28 13.99 -1.84
N THR A 662 34.40 13.36 -2.59
CA THR A 662 33.80 13.83 -3.84
C THR A 662 32.32 13.44 -3.88
N GLU A 663 31.56 13.97 -4.84
CA GLU A 663 30.17 13.52 -5.12
C GLU A 663 29.22 13.63 -3.91
N VAL A 664 29.49 14.55 -2.98
CA VAL A 664 28.68 14.75 -1.77
C VAL A 664 27.31 15.33 -2.14
N ALA A 665 26.22 14.68 -1.73
CA ALA A 665 24.86 15.14 -1.95
C ALA A 665 23.90 14.68 -0.83
N GLY A 666 23.27 15.65 -0.14
CA GLY A 666 22.18 15.40 0.80
C GLY A 666 20.81 15.33 0.17
N VAL A 667 19.94 14.47 0.72
CA VAL A 667 18.52 14.36 0.38
C VAL A 667 17.68 14.34 1.67
N PRO A 668 17.34 15.52 2.25
CA PRO A 668 16.60 15.62 3.51
C PRO A 668 15.18 15.01 3.45
N GLU A 669 14.52 15.12 2.30
CA GLU A 669 13.14 14.63 2.09
C GLU A 669 13.06 13.18 1.57
N ALA A 670 14.16 12.43 1.60
CA ALA A 670 14.11 11.00 1.36
C ALA A 670 13.32 10.27 2.46
N TYR A 671 12.66 9.16 2.10
CA TYR A 671 11.92 8.31 3.04
C TYR A 671 12.78 7.81 4.23
N VAL A 672 14.10 7.68 4.03
CA VAL A 672 15.07 7.76 5.11
C VAL A 672 16.06 8.87 4.73
N PRO A 673 16.14 9.99 5.46
CA PRO A 673 17.02 11.11 5.11
C PRO A 673 18.50 10.69 5.09
N ILE A 674 19.19 11.04 4.01
CA ILE A 674 20.49 10.48 3.63
C ILE A 674 21.42 11.57 3.09
N ILE A 675 22.72 11.43 3.34
CA ILE A 675 23.79 12.09 2.57
C ILE A 675 24.60 10.99 1.87
N THR A 676 24.78 11.09 0.56
CA THR A 676 25.70 10.23 -0.20
C THR A 676 27.03 10.95 -0.41
N ALA A 677 28.13 10.20 -0.47
CA ALA A 677 29.44 10.72 -0.87
C ALA A 677 30.35 9.60 -1.39
N ASN A 678 31.35 9.96 -2.19
CA ASN A 678 32.43 9.07 -2.61
C ASN A 678 33.73 9.50 -1.91
N ILE A 679 34.26 8.69 -1.01
CA ILE A 679 35.42 9.04 -0.17
C ILE A 679 36.58 8.13 -0.51
N SER A 680 37.65 8.70 -1.07
CA SER A 680 38.85 7.96 -1.51
C SER A 680 38.55 6.82 -2.49
N GLY A 681 37.52 6.97 -3.33
CA GLY A 681 37.06 5.95 -4.27
C GLY A 681 36.06 4.95 -3.69
N ILE A 682 35.62 5.12 -2.44
CA ILE A 682 34.62 4.28 -1.78
C ILE A 682 33.28 5.03 -1.71
N PRO A 683 32.21 4.55 -2.38
CA PRO A 683 30.86 5.07 -2.19
C PRO A 683 30.34 4.80 -0.77
N MET A 684 29.74 5.82 -0.14
CA MET A 684 29.25 5.77 1.23
C MET A 684 27.89 6.47 1.38
N ASP A 685 27.00 5.80 2.08
CA ASP A 685 25.61 6.23 2.32
C ASP A 685 25.43 6.55 3.81
N PHE A 686 25.30 7.83 4.14
CA PHE A 686 25.20 8.32 5.52
C PHE A 686 23.76 8.56 5.94
N LEU A 687 23.27 7.69 6.83
CA LEU A 687 22.01 7.86 7.55
C LEU A 687 22.26 8.46 8.94
N MET A 688 21.26 9.14 9.50
CA MET A 688 21.34 9.73 10.84
C MET A 688 20.25 9.16 11.77
N ALA A 689 20.65 8.83 13.01
CA ALA A 689 19.74 8.52 14.11
C ALA A 689 20.13 9.27 15.39
N ARG A 690 19.24 10.15 15.84
CA ARG A 690 19.31 10.78 17.16
C ARG A 690 18.72 9.83 18.21
N LEU A 691 19.48 9.50 19.25
CA LEU A 691 18.99 8.74 20.39
C LEU A 691 18.61 9.66 21.55
N ALA A 692 17.68 9.22 22.41
CA ALA A 692 17.24 9.95 23.62
C ALA A 692 18.31 10.02 24.75
N LEU A 693 19.59 9.84 24.42
CA LEU A 693 20.73 9.81 25.33
C LEU A 693 21.46 11.16 25.34
N SER A 694 22.00 11.58 26.50
CA SER A 694 22.77 12.83 26.61
C SER A 694 24.16 12.73 25.95
N SER A 695 24.73 11.54 25.89
CA SER A 695 25.99 11.18 25.21
C SER A 695 25.88 9.79 24.58
N ILE A 696 26.77 9.46 23.64
CA ILE A 696 26.78 8.17 22.93
C ILE A 696 28.02 7.35 23.33
N PRO A 697 27.86 6.25 24.09
CA PRO A 697 28.98 5.40 24.52
C PRO A 697 29.69 4.65 23.39
N GLU A 698 31.00 4.44 23.53
CA GLU A 698 31.82 3.67 22.56
C GLU A 698 31.39 2.19 22.49
N ASP A 699 30.88 1.62 23.58
CA ASP A 699 30.41 0.23 23.69
C ASP A 699 28.93 0.05 23.31
N LEU A 700 28.20 1.14 23.01
CA LEU A 700 26.76 1.12 22.68
C LEU A 700 26.41 0.04 21.65
N SER A 701 25.43 -0.79 21.99
CA SER A 701 24.84 -1.82 21.13
C SER A 701 23.40 -1.44 20.78
N LEU A 702 23.07 -1.42 19.48
CA LEU A 702 21.72 -1.08 18.99
C LEU A 702 20.68 -2.20 19.20
N GLN A 703 21.02 -3.25 19.97
CA GLN A 703 20.14 -4.39 20.21
C GLN A 703 18.95 -4.05 21.11
N ASP A 704 19.14 -3.16 22.10
CA ASP A 704 18.09 -2.82 23.06
C ASP A 704 16.96 -2.02 22.39
N ASP A 705 15.74 -2.56 22.44
CA ASP A 705 14.54 -1.94 21.85
C ASP A 705 14.10 -0.70 22.62
N ASN A 706 14.54 -0.52 23.86
CA ASN A 706 14.29 0.70 24.63
C ASN A 706 15.00 1.92 24.03
N LEU A 707 16.03 1.73 23.18
CA LEU A 707 16.65 2.79 22.38
C LEU A 707 15.70 3.40 21.34
N LEU A 708 14.57 2.74 21.05
CA LEU A 708 13.52 3.24 20.15
C LEU A 708 12.47 4.11 20.88
N ARG A 709 12.53 4.23 22.22
CA ARG A 709 11.64 5.12 22.97
C ARG A 709 12.00 6.59 22.72
N ASN A 710 10.97 7.42 22.57
CA ASN A 710 11.07 8.88 22.50
C ASN A 710 12.00 9.41 21.38
N ILE A 711 12.06 8.69 20.25
CA ILE A 711 12.75 9.12 19.02
C ILE A 711 11.76 9.18 17.85
N ASP A 712 12.04 10.04 16.86
CA ASP A 712 11.17 10.22 15.70
C ASP A 712 11.18 9.00 14.75
N GLU A 713 10.08 8.80 14.02
CA GLU A 713 9.90 7.64 13.14
C GLU A 713 10.99 7.55 12.05
N ARG A 714 11.46 8.70 11.51
CA ARG A 714 12.60 8.74 10.57
C ARG A 714 13.88 8.16 11.24
N CYS A 715 14.13 8.42 12.52
CA CYS A 715 15.23 7.78 13.28
C CYS A 715 15.02 6.27 13.49
N VAL A 716 13.79 5.81 13.76
CA VAL A 716 13.47 4.38 13.86
C VAL A 716 13.78 3.65 12.55
N ARG A 717 13.43 4.25 11.40
CA ARG A 717 13.78 3.75 10.07
C ARG A 717 15.31 3.67 9.87
N SER A 718 16.04 4.74 10.20
CA SER A 718 17.52 4.76 10.11
C SER A 718 18.20 3.65 10.94
N LEU A 719 17.70 3.40 12.15
CA LEU A 719 18.22 2.33 13.04
C LEU A 719 17.94 0.92 12.50
N GLY A 720 16.87 0.75 11.74
CA GLY A 720 16.38 -0.56 11.26
C GLY A 720 17.42 -1.37 10.49
N GLY A 721 18.14 -0.76 9.54
CA GLY A 721 19.15 -1.46 8.72
C GLY A 721 20.29 -2.05 9.56
N SER A 722 20.89 -1.24 10.43
CA SER A 722 21.93 -1.67 11.37
C SER A 722 21.42 -2.73 12.36
N ARG A 723 20.19 -2.60 12.86
CA ARG A 723 19.57 -3.58 13.77
C ARG A 723 19.38 -4.93 13.08
N VAL A 724 18.73 -4.96 11.91
CA VAL A 724 18.46 -6.19 11.15
C VAL A 724 19.75 -6.89 10.74
N ALA A 725 20.76 -6.18 10.23
CA ALA A 725 22.03 -6.78 9.81
C ALA A 725 22.76 -7.47 10.98
N ASN A 726 22.76 -6.87 12.18
CA ASN A 726 23.34 -7.48 13.37
C ASN A 726 22.55 -8.69 13.86
N GLU A 727 21.21 -8.64 13.82
CA GLU A 727 20.37 -9.75 14.29
C GLU A 727 20.43 -10.97 13.35
N ILE A 728 20.50 -10.76 12.03
CA ILE A 728 20.75 -11.85 11.06
C ILE A 728 22.06 -12.60 11.39
N LEU A 729 23.13 -11.87 11.73
CA LEU A 729 24.42 -12.46 12.09
C LEU A 729 24.40 -13.24 13.42
N ARG A 730 23.47 -12.93 14.34
CA ARG A 730 23.23 -13.72 15.57
C ARG A 730 22.40 -14.97 15.32
N LEU A 731 21.44 -14.89 14.40
CA LEU A 731 20.45 -15.93 14.13
C LEU A 731 20.93 -17.03 13.17
N VAL A 732 22.18 -16.97 12.68
CA VAL A 732 22.82 -18.03 11.88
C VAL A 732 23.81 -18.85 12.70
N PRO A 733 23.84 -20.19 12.54
CA PRO A 733 24.72 -21.06 13.31
C PRO A 733 26.21 -20.91 12.95
N ASN A 734 26.52 -20.65 11.67
CA ASN A 734 27.86 -20.39 11.15
C ASN A 734 27.82 -19.19 10.19
N VAL A 735 28.46 -18.08 10.60
CA VAL A 735 28.49 -16.81 9.85
C VAL A 735 29.23 -16.93 8.52
N GLN A 736 30.29 -17.75 8.43
CA GLN A 736 31.06 -17.87 7.21
C GLN A 736 30.30 -18.65 6.13
N VAL A 737 29.71 -19.80 6.50
CA VAL A 737 28.81 -20.56 5.60
C VAL A 737 27.65 -19.69 5.11
N PHE A 738 27.06 -18.89 6.00
CA PHE A 738 26.03 -17.92 5.64
C PHE A 738 26.54 -16.89 4.60
N ARG A 739 27.72 -16.29 4.81
CA ARG A 739 28.34 -15.32 3.89
C ARG A 739 28.60 -15.91 2.51
N ASP A 740 29.22 -17.07 2.46
CA ASP A 740 29.60 -17.74 1.21
C ASP A 740 28.36 -18.14 0.39
N SER A 741 27.33 -18.67 1.08
CA SER A 741 26.03 -18.96 0.48
C SER A 741 25.32 -17.70 -0.02
N LEU A 742 25.35 -16.60 0.75
CA LEU A 742 24.71 -15.35 0.38
C LEU A 742 25.44 -14.61 -0.74
N ARG A 743 26.77 -14.74 -0.86
CA ARG A 743 27.52 -14.27 -2.05
C ARG A 743 27.05 -14.98 -3.32
N CYS A 744 26.84 -16.31 -3.26
CA CYS A 744 26.24 -17.07 -4.36
C CYS A 744 24.84 -16.60 -4.72
N ILE A 745 23.93 -16.50 -3.74
CA ILE A 745 22.53 -16.11 -3.99
C ILE A 745 22.44 -14.65 -4.48
N LYS A 746 23.27 -13.72 -3.98
CA LYS A 746 23.35 -12.34 -4.50
C LYS A 746 23.77 -12.32 -5.97
N LEU A 747 24.87 -12.98 -6.33
CA LEU A 747 25.36 -13.04 -7.72
C LEU A 747 24.31 -13.66 -8.65
N TRP A 748 23.70 -14.77 -8.25
CA TRP A 748 22.62 -15.42 -9.00
C TRP A 748 21.42 -14.48 -9.20
N ALA A 749 20.86 -13.90 -8.13
CA ALA A 749 19.69 -13.03 -8.21
C ALA A 749 19.93 -11.77 -9.07
N GLN A 750 21.16 -11.21 -9.01
CA GLN A 750 21.59 -10.11 -9.87
C GLN A 750 21.69 -10.57 -11.34
N ARG A 751 22.37 -11.69 -11.62
CA ARG A 751 22.52 -12.23 -12.99
C ARG A 751 21.19 -12.62 -13.62
N ARG A 752 20.23 -13.11 -12.83
CA ARG A 752 18.88 -13.53 -13.27
C ARG A 752 17.83 -12.41 -13.27
N ALA A 753 18.23 -11.15 -13.02
CA ALA A 753 17.35 -9.98 -13.03
C ALA A 753 16.19 -10.02 -12.01
N ILE A 754 16.43 -10.55 -10.81
CA ILE A 754 15.43 -10.66 -9.72
C ILE A 754 15.91 -10.01 -8.41
N TYR A 755 16.76 -8.96 -8.51
CA TYR A 755 17.32 -8.21 -7.39
C TYR A 755 16.93 -6.72 -7.50
N SER A 756 15.71 -6.36 -7.10
CA SER A 756 15.27 -4.96 -6.93
C SER A 756 13.95 -4.90 -6.16
N ASN A 757 13.96 -4.28 -4.96
CA ASN A 757 12.74 -4.14 -4.15
C ASN A 757 11.75 -3.11 -4.73
N VAL A 758 12.24 -2.11 -5.48
CA VAL A 758 11.39 -1.07 -6.09
C VAL A 758 10.52 -1.70 -7.18
N ASN A 759 11.11 -2.53 -8.04
CA ASN A 759 10.43 -3.23 -9.14
C ASN A 759 9.69 -4.52 -8.70
N GLY A 760 9.46 -4.72 -7.39
CA GLY A 760 8.66 -5.83 -6.86
C GLY A 760 9.38 -7.16 -6.67
N PHE A 761 10.69 -7.22 -6.90
CA PHE A 761 11.51 -8.39 -6.55
C PHE A 761 12.11 -8.26 -5.14
N PHE A 762 13.00 -9.17 -4.76
CA PHE A 762 13.60 -9.19 -3.42
C PHE A 762 14.82 -8.25 -3.33
N GLY A 763 14.85 -7.41 -2.30
CA GLY A 763 16.04 -6.62 -1.93
C GLY A 763 17.11 -7.46 -1.21
N GLY A 764 18.31 -6.89 -1.03
CA GLY A 764 19.45 -7.60 -0.43
C GLY A 764 19.19 -8.18 0.97
N VAL A 765 18.41 -7.47 1.80
CA VAL A 765 18.04 -7.94 3.14
C VAL A 765 17.07 -9.13 3.11
N ALA A 766 16.16 -9.18 2.12
CA ALA A 766 15.26 -10.32 1.94
C ALA A 766 16.03 -11.58 1.53
N TRP A 767 16.95 -11.46 0.56
CA TRP A 767 17.87 -12.54 0.20
C TRP A 767 18.72 -13.03 1.38
N ALA A 768 19.22 -12.10 2.21
CA ALA A 768 19.96 -12.45 3.42
C ALA A 768 19.11 -13.26 4.41
N MET A 769 17.84 -12.87 4.63
CA MET A 769 16.94 -13.59 5.51
C MET A 769 16.55 -14.98 4.99
N LEU A 770 16.38 -15.16 3.67
CA LEU A 770 16.15 -16.50 3.10
C LEU A 770 17.36 -17.43 3.32
N VAL A 771 18.57 -16.97 3.02
CA VAL A 771 19.79 -17.77 3.22
C VAL A 771 20.02 -18.07 4.70
N ALA A 772 19.79 -17.10 5.59
CA ALA A 772 19.85 -17.30 7.04
C ALA A 772 18.84 -18.37 7.51
N ARG A 773 17.62 -18.40 6.95
CA ARG A 773 16.61 -19.40 7.28
C ARG A 773 17.07 -20.82 6.89
N ILE A 774 17.69 -20.99 5.73
CA ILE A 774 18.23 -22.31 5.32
C ILE A 774 19.40 -22.71 6.24
N CYS A 775 20.26 -21.76 6.65
CA CYS A 775 21.32 -22.03 7.61
C CYS A 775 20.78 -22.52 8.97
N GLN A 776 19.64 -22.00 9.44
CA GLN A 776 18.97 -22.51 10.65
C GLN A 776 18.45 -23.94 10.49
N LEU A 777 17.96 -24.30 9.30
CA LEU A 777 17.40 -25.62 9.02
C LEU A 777 18.47 -26.71 8.83
N TYR A 778 19.71 -26.32 8.53
CA TYR A 778 20.86 -27.21 8.30
C TYR A 778 22.12 -26.68 9.01
N PRO A 779 22.17 -26.64 10.35
CA PRO A 779 23.18 -25.89 11.10
C PRO A 779 24.63 -26.37 10.95
N ASN A 780 24.84 -27.61 10.52
CA ASN A 780 26.15 -28.24 10.33
C ASN A 780 26.52 -28.44 8.85
N ALA A 781 25.71 -27.91 7.93
CA ALA A 781 25.99 -27.95 6.49
C ALA A 781 26.96 -26.83 6.06
N ILE A 782 27.59 -27.01 4.91
CA ILE A 782 28.50 -26.04 4.27
C ILE A 782 27.87 -25.39 3.03
N ALA A 783 28.50 -24.34 2.49
CA ALA A 783 27.86 -23.41 1.56
C ALA A 783 27.27 -24.07 0.29
N GLY A 784 27.95 -25.03 -0.35
CA GLY A 784 27.40 -25.74 -1.52
C GLY A 784 26.14 -26.54 -1.20
N ALA A 785 26.07 -27.15 -0.01
CA ALA A 785 24.88 -27.85 0.46
C ALA A 785 23.75 -26.88 0.82
N ILE A 786 24.07 -25.77 1.50
CA ILE A 786 23.10 -24.70 1.81
C ILE A 786 22.49 -24.12 0.52
N VAL A 787 23.29 -23.85 -0.52
CA VAL A 787 22.82 -23.35 -1.82
C VAL A 787 21.90 -24.36 -2.53
N SER A 788 22.19 -25.66 -2.46
CA SER A 788 21.26 -26.70 -2.95
C SER A 788 19.93 -26.70 -2.20
N ARG A 789 19.97 -26.80 -0.86
CA ARG A 789 18.74 -26.83 -0.05
C ARG A 789 17.95 -25.53 -0.14
N PHE A 790 18.61 -24.40 -0.39
CA PHE A 790 17.97 -23.11 -0.65
C PHE A 790 17.03 -23.17 -1.84
N PHE A 791 17.49 -23.60 -3.03
CA PHE A 791 16.63 -23.61 -4.21
C PHE A 791 15.46 -24.58 -4.08
N ILE A 792 15.73 -25.80 -3.57
CA ILE A 792 14.70 -26.82 -3.36
C ILE A 792 13.62 -26.32 -2.39
N ILE A 793 14.01 -25.77 -1.23
CA ILE A 793 13.07 -25.33 -0.20
C ILE A 793 12.33 -24.05 -0.61
N MET A 794 13.00 -23.10 -1.28
CA MET A 794 12.35 -21.85 -1.71
C MET A 794 11.39 -22.05 -2.90
N TYR A 795 11.65 -23.04 -3.76
CA TYR A 795 10.71 -23.49 -4.78
C TYR A 795 9.50 -24.22 -4.17
N GLN A 796 9.71 -25.04 -3.14
CA GLN A 796 8.65 -25.81 -2.45
C GLN A 796 7.93 -25.04 -1.33
N TRP A 797 8.32 -23.79 -1.05
CA TRP A 797 7.78 -23.02 0.06
C TRP A 797 6.31 -22.64 -0.15
N SER A 798 5.47 -22.90 0.86
CA SER A 798 4.01 -22.72 0.80
C SER A 798 3.59 -21.25 0.95
N TRP A 799 4.02 -20.39 0.02
CA TRP A 799 3.61 -18.98 -0.04
C TRP A 799 2.07 -18.85 -0.04
N PRO A 800 1.47 -17.94 0.75
CA PRO A 800 2.09 -16.81 1.47
C PRO A 800 2.50 -17.10 2.93
N GLN A 801 2.83 -18.34 3.31
CA GLN A 801 3.37 -18.62 4.64
C GLN A 801 4.67 -17.81 4.89
N PRO A 802 4.83 -17.11 6.03
CA PRO A 802 5.96 -16.21 6.23
C PRO A 802 7.28 -16.90 6.55
N VAL A 803 8.36 -16.37 6.00
CA VAL A 803 9.72 -16.71 6.42
C VAL A 803 10.09 -15.88 7.65
N LEU A 804 10.23 -16.56 8.79
CA LEU A 804 10.62 -15.98 10.09
C LEU A 804 11.98 -16.55 10.55
N LEU A 805 12.89 -15.69 11.02
CA LEU A 805 14.18 -16.11 11.60
C LEU A 805 14.14 -16.28 13.13
N LYS A 806 13.22 -15.60 13.81
CA LYS A 806 12.88 -15.76 15.22
C LYS A 806 11.38 -15.53 15.41
N GLN A 807 10.86 -15.76 16.61
CA GLN A 807 9.46 -15.39 16.89
C GLN A 807 9.31 -13.87 16.82
N ILE A 808 8.14 -13.39 16.42
CA ILE A 808 7.85 -11.96 16.44
C ILE A 808 7.66 -11.55 17.90
N GLU A 809 8.53 -10.67 18.38
CA GLU A 809 8.53 -10.15 19.75
C GLU A 809 7.66 -8.88 19.82
N GLU A 810 6.90 -8.75 20.91
CA GLU A 810 6.31 -7.48 21.32
C GLU A 810 7.40 -6.58 21.93
N GLY A 811 7.27 -5.27 21.76
CA GLY A 811 8.30 -4.31 22.16
C GLY A 811 7.71 -3.03 22.76
N PRO A 812 8.57 -2.08 23.18
CA PRO A 812 8.19 -1.04 24.14
C PRO A 812 7.34 0.13 23.60
N LEU A 813 6.79 0.04 22.37
CA LEU A 813 6.05 1.13 21.71
C LEU A 813 4.73 0.61 21.10
N GLN A 814 3.72 1.46 21.02
CA GLN A 814 2.47 1.15 20.31
C GLN A 814 2.60 1.41 18.80
N VAL A 815 3.47 0.66 18.12
CA VAL A 815 3.71 0.76 16.67
C VAL A 815 3.26 -0.50 15.94
N LYS A 816 2.89 -0.37 14.66
CA LYS A 816 2.47 -1.52 13.85
C LYS A 816 3.63 -2.52 13.67
N VAL A 817 3.43 -3.73 14.20
CA VAL A 817 4.26 -4.91 13.93
C VAL A 817 3.55 -5.80 12.90
N TRP A 818 4.28 -6.42 11.97
CA TRP A 818 3.68 -7.22 10.90
C TRP A 818 2.81 -8.37 11.45
N ASN A 819 1.52 -8.34 11.14
CA ASN A 819 0.56 -9.31 11.65
C ASN A 819 -0.61 -9.51 10.65
N PRO A 820 -0.61 -10.58 9.84
CA PRO A 820 -1.63 -10.82 8.82
C PRO A 820 -2.99 -11.24 9.41
N LYS A 821 -3.05 -11.56 10.72
CA LYS A 821 -4.34 -11.78 11.40
C LYS A 821 -5.05 -10.45 11.59
N LEU A 822 -4.35 -9.44 12.11
CA LEU A 822 -4.90 -8.12 12.42
C LEU A 822 -5.02 -7.20 11.19
N TYR A 823 -3.97 -7.13 10.36
CA TYR A 823 -3.88 -6.11 9.31
C TYR A 823 -4.15 -6.70 7.91
N PRO A 824 -5.18 -6.23 7.16
CA PRO A 824 -5.49 -6.74 5.82
C PRO A 824 -4.35 -6.56 4.81
N VAL A 825 -3.62 -5.44 4.88
CA VAL A 825 -2.42 -5.19 4.04
C VAL A 825 -1.36 -6.28 4.25
N ASP A 826 -1.13 -6.68 5.50
CA ASP A 826 -0.14 -7.68 5.86
C ASP A 826 -0.54 -9.08 5.40
N ARG A 827 -1.85 -9.33 5.30
CA ARG A 827 -2.46 -10.56 4.76
C ARG A 827 -2.37 -10.64 3.24
N ALA A 828 -2.27 -9.50 2.55
CA ALA A 828 -2.14 -9.44 1.09
C ALA A 828 -0.70 -9.65 0.59
N HIS A 829 0.30 -9.71 1.48
CA HIS A 829 1.70 -9.95 1.10
C HIS A 829 1.87 -11.35 0.48
N ARG A 830 2.34 -11.40 -0.78
CA ARG A 830 2.44 -12.63 -1.58
C ARG A 830 3.56 -13.58 -1.17
N MET A 831 4.75 -13.04 -0.88
CA MET A 831 5.92 -13.81 -0.45
C MET A 831 6.56 -13.19 0.81
N PRO A 832 5.88 -13.22 1.97
CA PRO A 832 6.29 -12.44 3.14
C PRO A 832 7.58 -12.98 3.79
N ILE A 833 8.60 -12.12 3.86
CA ILE A 833 9.88 -12.38 4.54
C ILE A 833 10.06 -11.29 5.60
N ILE A 834 10.09 -11.68 6.88
CA ILE A 834 9.87 -10.75 7.99
C ILE A 834 11.18 -10.41 8.70
N THR A 835 11.40 -9.11 8.96
CA THR A 835 12.59 -8.63 9.66
C THR A 835 12.67 -9.18 11.09
N PRO A 836 13.83 -9.66 11.56
CA PRO A 836 13.98 -10.32 12.86
C PRO A 836 14.08 -9.34 14.04
N THR A 837 13.92 -8.04 13.84
CA THR A 837 14.06 -7.02 14.89
C THR A 837 12.79 -6.22 15.02
N TYR A 838 12.40 -5.92 16.26
CA TYR A 838 11.27 -5.06 16.54
C TYR A 838 11.48 -3.61 16.00
N PRO A 839 10.43 -2.94 15.49
CA PRO A 839 9.17 -3.53 15.05
C PRO A 839 9.38 -4.40 13.80
N ALA A 840 8.86 -5.63 13.83
CA ALA A 840 9.02 -6.58 12.73
C ALA A 840 8.17 -6.15 11.53
N MET A 841 8.73 -6.20 10.32
CA MET A 841 8.13 -5.70 9.08
C MET A 841 8.36 -6.67 7.92
N CYS A 842 7.49 -6.64 6.90
CA CYS A 842 7.67 -7.41 5.68
C CYS A 842 8.67 -6.73 4.73
N ALA A 843 9.82 -7.36 4.49
CA ALA A 843 10.86 -6.88 3.58
C ALA A 843 10.54 -7.13 2.09
N THR A 844 9.35 -7.65 1.79
CA THR A 844 8.87 -8.08 0.45
C THR A 844 7.41 -7.68 0.19
N HIS A 845 6.94 -6.60 0.85
CA HIS A 845 5.61 -6.04 0.65
C HIS A 845 5.32 -5.59 -0.79
N ASN A 846 6.37 -5.33 -1.59
CA ASN A 846 6.28 -4.92 -2.99
C ASN A 846 6.05 -6.08 -3.99
N VAL A 847 6.00 -7.35 -3.55
CA VAL A 847 5.86 -8.49 -4.48
C VAL A 847 4.45 -8.56 -5.10
N THR A 848 4.41 -8.58 -6.43
CA THR A 848 3.21 -8.68 -7.30
C THR A 848 2.96 -10.12 -7.75
N ALA A 849 1.87 -10.39 -8.50
CA ALA A 849 1.62 -11.75 -9.02
C ALA A 849 2.69 -12.18 -10.05
N SER A 850 3.08 -11.26 -10.94
CA SER A 850 4.09 -11.51 -11.97
C SER A 850 5.46 -11.75 -11.35
N THR A 851 5.88 -10.89 -10.44
CA THR A 851 7.18 -11.00 -9.77
C THR A 851 7.26 -12.23 -8.86
N GLN A 852 6.16 -12.63 -8.22
CA GLN A 852 6.04 -13.93 -7.55
C GLN A 852 6.23 -15.10 -8.54
N MET A 853 5.57 -15.08 -9.69
CA MET A 853 5.69 -16.13 -10.72
C MET A 853 7.12 -16.26 -11.23
N ILE A 854 7.76 -15.15 -11.62
CA ILE A 854 9.14 -15.10 -12.13
C ILE A 854 10.15 -15.60 -11.09
N THR A 855 10.00 -15.17 -9.83
CA THR A 855 10.88 -15.62 -8.74
C THR A 855 10.74 -17.13 -8.50
N THR A 856 9.53 -17.67 -8.65
CA THR A 856 9.25 -19.11 -8.55
C THR A 856 9.81 -19.91 -9.74
N GLU A 857 9.74 -19.38 -10.97
CA GLU A 857 10.42 -19.95 -12.15
C GLU A 857 11.93 -20.05 -11.93
N GLU A 858 12.56 -18.96 -11.47
CA GLU A 858 14.01 -18.92 -11.26
C GLU A 858 14.46 -19.76 -10.05
N PHE A 859 13.67 -19.90 -8.98
CA PHE A 859 13.93 -20.87 -7.92
C PHE A 859 13.94 -22.30 -8.46
N LYS A 860 12.97 -22.66 -9.30
CA LYS A 860 12.93 -23.98 -9.96
C LYS A 860 14.15 -24.19 -10.85
N ARG A 861 14.48 -23.21 -11.71
CA ARG A 861 15.68 -23.24 -12.56
C ARG A 861 16.96 -23.40 -11.73
N GLY A 862 17.04 -22.75 -10.57
CA GLY A 862 18.15 -22.89 -9.63
C GLY A 862 18.29 -24.32 -9.10
N ALA A 863 17.18 -24.96 -8.70
CA ALA A 863 17.18 -26.35 -8.24
C ALA A 863 17.61 -27.30 -9.37
N ASP A 864 16.99 -27.18 -10.55
CA ASP A 864 17.27 -27.98 -11.74
C ASP A 864 18.74 -27.87 -12.23
N ILE A 865 19.47 -26.82 -11.85
CA ILE A 865 20.90 -26.63 -12.14
C ILE A 865 21.76 -27.16 -10.99
N VAL A 866 21.49 -26.79 -9.74
CA VAL A 866 22.36 -27.16 -8.61
C VAL A 866 22.33 -28.66 -8.32
N ASP A 867 21.20 -29.35 -8.58
CA ASP A 867 21.17 -30.82 -8.50
C ASP A 867 22.09 -31.47 -9.55
N LYS A 868 22.19 -30.90 -10.77
CA LYS A 868 23.15 -31.36 -11.78
C LYS A 868 24.60 -31.05 -11.39
N VAL A 869 24.87 -29.94 -10.71
CA VAL A 869 26.20 -29.63 -10.15
C VAL A 869 26.57 -30.65 -9.05
N ILE A 870 25.63 -30.99 -8.17
CA ILE A 870 25.83 -32.05 -7.16
C ILE A 870 26.12 -33.41 -7.82
N VAL A 871 25.38 -33.80 -8.86
CA VAL A 871 25.63 -35.04 -9.62
C VAL A 871 26.93 -34.96 -10.45
N GLY A 872 27.42 -33.77 -10.77
CA GLY A 872 28.66 -33.54 -11.55
C GLY A 872 28.45 -33.44 -13.06
N THR A 873 27.22 -33.22 -13.51
CA THR A 873 26.84 -33.07 -14.93
C THR A 873 26.65 -31.62 -15.37
N ALA A 874 26.88 -30.65 -14.49
CA ALA A 874 26.80 -29.21 -14.76
C ALA A 874 27.87 -28.44 -13.95
N GLN A 875 28.16 -27.20 -14.34
CA GLN A 875 29.08 -26.29 -13.65
C GLN A 875 28.35 -25.10 -13.01
N TRP A 876 28.92 -24.55 -11.93
CA TRP A 876 28.37 -23.37 -11.24
C TRP A 876 28.17 -22.13 -12.14
N SER A 877 28.95 -21.98 -13.21
CA SER A 877 28.77 -20.92 -14.21
C SER A 877 27.40 -20.95 -14.89
N GLU A 878 26.74 -22.11 -15.01
CA GLU A 878 25.40 -22.24 -15.59
C GLU A 878 24.31 -21.57 -14.72
N LEU A 879 24.51 -21.58 -13.40
CA LEU A 879 23.64 -20.87 -12.46
C LEU A 879 23.75 -19.36 -12.65
N PHE A 880 24.99 -18.87 -12.86
CA PHE A 880 25.33 -17.45 -13.00
C PHE A 880 25.23 -16.89 -14.45
N LEU A 881 24.66 -17.65 -15.38
CA LEU A 881 24.33 -17.16 -16.73
C LEU A 881 23.37 -15.96 -16.66
N LYS A 882 23.72 -14.90 -17.39
CA LYS A 882 22.92 -13.67 -17.56
C LYS A 882 21.47 -14.01 -17.96
N HIS A 883 20.54 -13.20 -17.46
CA HIS A 883 19.15 -13.21 -17.86
C HIS A 883 18.98 -13.11 -19.38
N ASP A 884 17.99 -13.83 -19.89
CA ASP A 884 17.55 -13.79 -21.28
C ASP A 884 16.48 -12.70 -21.53
N PHE A 885 16.26 -11.77 -20.58
CA PHE A 885 15.12 -10.82 -20.56
C PHE A 885 14.78 -10.17 -21.91
N PHE A 886 15.75 -9.57 -22.62
CA PHE A 886 15.53 -8.89 -23.92
C PHE A 886 15.37 -9.84 -25.12
N HIS A 887 15.44 -11.14 -24.89
CA HIS A 887 15.16 -12.23 -25.83
C HIS A 887 13.93 -13.07 -25.43
N LYS A 888 13.60 -13.16 -24.13
CA LYS A 888 12.50 -13.97 -23.57
C LYS A 888 11.11 -13.54 -24.04
N TYR A 889 10.89 -12.24 -24.29
CA TYR A 889 9.58 -11.70 -24.65
C TYR A 889 9.55 -11.20 -26.10
N ARG A 890 8.38 -11.33 -26.74
CA ARG A 890 8.16 -10.82 -28.11
C ARG A 890 7.82 -9.32 -28.13
N TYR A 891 7.25 -8.83 -27.04
CA TYR A 891 6.76 -7.46 -26.85
C TYR A 891 7.22 -6.94 -25.49
N TYR A 892 7.48 -5.64 -25.44
CA TYR A 892 7.87 -4.91 -24.23
C TYR A 892 7.10 -3.59 -24.20
N LEU A 893 6.74 -3.11 -23.02
CA LEU A 893 6.56 -1.67 -22.81
C LEU A 893 7.93 -1.03 -22.60
N GLN A 894 8.14 0.11 -23.25
CA GLN A 894 9.24 1.03 -23.01
C GLN A 894 8.64 2.25 -22.30
N ILE A 895 9.18 2.57 -21.12
CA ILE A 895 8.82 3.76 -20.33
C ILE A 895 10.03 4.68 -20.35
N ILE A 896 9.86 5.94 -20.74
CA ILE A 896 10.95 6.91 -20.91
C ILE A 896 10.66 8.12 -20.04
N ALA A 897 11.52 8.39 -19.07
CA ALA A 897 11.54 9.64 -18.30
C ALA A 897 12.65 10.53 -18.85
N SER A 898 12.41 11.82 -19.07
CA SER A 898 13.40 12.74 -19.64
C SER A 898 13.34 14.16 -19.08
N THR A 899 14.47 14.86 -19.02
CA THR A 899 14.60 16.28 -18.64
C THR A 899 15.69 16.98 -19.45
N GLY A 900 15.74 18.31 -19.37
CA GLY A 900 16.87 19.14 -19.80
C GLY A 900 18.01 19.28 -18.77
N ASP A 901 17.83 18.78 -17.54
CA ASP A 901 18.77 18.93 -16.42
C ASP A 901 19.09 17.59 -15.72
N ALA A 902 20.35 17.41 -15.31
CA ALA A 902 20.87 16.16 -14.75
C ALA A 902 20.36 15.88 -13.32
N ASP A 903 20.41 16.87 -12.44
CA ASP A 903 19.96 16.75 -11.05
C ASP A 903 18.45 16.57 -10.96
N LEU A 904 17.71 17.10 -11.93
CA LEU A 904 16.28 16.91 -12.11
C LEU A 904 15.99 15.51 -12.69
N GLN A 905 16.81 15.00 -13.63
CA GLN A 905 16.64 13.65 -14.18
C GLN A 905 16.73 12.57 -13.11
N ILE A 906 17.69 12.68 -12.18
CA ILE A 906 17.85 11.71 -11.08
C ILE A 906 16.57 11.63 -10.26
N LYS A 907 16.01 12.78 -9.88
CA LYS A 907 14.77 12.89 -9.08
C LYS A 907 13.55 12.42 -9.87
N TRP A 908 13.45 12.78 -11.16
CA TRP A 908 12.32 12.42 -12.02
C TRP A 908 12.31 10.93 -12.37
N SER A 909 13.44 10.38 -12.83
CA SER A 909 13.55 8.96 -13.19
C SER A 909 13.38 8.04 -11.99
N GLY A 910 13.92 8.38 -10.82
CA GLY A 910 13.67 7.65 -9.58
C GLY A 910 12.20 7.71 -9.13
N THR A 911 11.54 8.85 -9.33
CA THR A 911 10.09 8.98 -9.11
C THR A 911 9.31 8.07 -10.06
N VAL A 912 9.64 8.06 -11.35
CA VAL A 912 9.02 7.18 -12.35
C VAL A 912 9.25 5.70 -12.02
N GLU A 913 10.47 5.28 -11.65
CA GLU A 913 10.77 3.90 -11.23
C GLU A 913 9.93 3.48 -10.03
N SER A 914 9.78 4.35 -9.02
CA SER A 914 8.97 4.09 -7.81
C SER A 914 7.48 3.80 -8.08
N ARG A 915 7.00 4.12 -9.30
CA ARG A 915 5.63 3.86 -9.75
C ARG A 915 5.50 2.70 -10.75
N ILE A 916 6.60 2.11 -11.24
CA ILE A 916 6.54 1.02 -12.25
C ILE A 916 5.82 -0.22 -11.71
N ARG A 917 5.98 -0.52 -10.41
CA ARG A 917 5.24 -1.60 -9.75
C ARG A 917 3.72 -1.42 -9.87
N GLN A 918 3.21 -0.20 -9.80
CA GLN A 918 1.79 0.12 -9.90
C GLN A 918 1.28 -0.07 -11.33
N LEU A 919 2.11 0.21 -12.35
CA LEU A 919 1.83 -0.19 -13.74
C LEU A 919 1.78 -1.72 -13.87
N VAL A 920 2.75 -2.45 -13.32
CA VAL A 920 2.77 -3.93 -13.32
C VAL A 920 1.51 -4.49 -12.65
N MET A 921 1.10 -3.95 -11.49
CA MET A 921 -0.13 -4.34 -10.81
C MET A 921 -1.38 -4.05 -11.64
N LYS A 922 -1.48 -2.92 -12.36
CA LYS A 922 -2.60 -2.66 -13.29
C LYS A 922 -2.55 -3.54 -14.55
N LEU A 923 -1.37 -3.96 -15.01
CA LEU A 923 -1.20 -4.89 -16.13
C LEU A 923 -1.59 -6.33 -15.76
N GLU A 924 -1.47 -6.72 -14.48
CA GLU A 924 -1.89 -8.04 -13.96
C GLU A 924 -3.41 -8.29 -14.04
N TYR A 925 -4.22 -7.25 -14.33
CA TYR A 925 -5.68 -7.36 -14.58
C TYR A 925 -6.06 -7.37 -16.08
N VAL A 926 -5.09 -7.46 -17.00
CA VAL A 926 -5.37 -7.48 -18.45
C VAL A 926 -5.45 -8.93 -18.94
N ASP A 927 -6.67 -9.50 -19.02
CA ASP A 927 -6.98 -10.92 -19.30
C ASP A 927 -6.00 -11.67 -20.22
N SER A 928 -5.64 -11.07 -21.37
CA SER A 928 -4.81 -11.74 -22.38
C SER A 928 -3.30 -11.76 -22.08
N LEU A 929 -2.88 -11.14 -20.96
CA LEU A 929 -1.49 -11.01 -20.51
C LEU A 929 -1.24 -11.95 -19.32
N ILE A 930 -0.44 -13.01 -19.55
CA ILE A 930 -0.04 -13.98 -18.51
C ILE A 930 0.91 -13.32 -17.48
N LEU A 931 1.75 -12.38 -17.94
CA LEU A 931 2.87 -11.86 -17.15
C LEU A 931 3.30 -10.47 -17.62
N ALA A 932 3.48 -9.57 -16.65
CA ALA A 932 4.19 -8.30 -16.79
C ALA A 932 5.51 -8.36 -16.01
N HIS A 933 6.64 -8.53 -16.71
CA HIS A 933 7.96 -8.65 -16.09
C HIS A 933 8.70 -7.30 -16.12
N PRO A 934 8.75 -6.51 -15.02
CA PRO A 934 9.55 -5.29 -14.97
C PRO A 934 11.05 -5.62 -14.95
N PHE A 935 11.85 -4.96 -15.78
CA PHE A 935 13.31 -5.09 -15.70
C PHE A 935 13.84 -4.32 -14.49
N ILE A 936 14.85 -4.87 -13.81
CA ILE A 936 15.33 -4.36 -12.51
C ILE A 936 16.23 -3.11 -12.57
N LYS A 937 16.34 -2.45 -13.73
CA LYS A 937 17.19 -1.26 -13.95
C LYS A 937 16.60 -0.35 -15.03
N GLY A 938 16.80 0.95 -14.86
CA GLY A 938 16.74 1.92 -15.96
C GLY A 938 17.98 1.87 -16.86
N PHE A 939 17.84 2.36 -18.09
CA PHE A 939 18.91 2.60 -19.04
C PHE A 939 19.04 4.10 -19.25
N GLU A 940 20.09 4.68 -18.67
CA GLU A 940 20.41 6.10 -18.77
C GLU A 940 21.08 6.42 -20.11
N GLN A 941 20.71 7.55 -20.71
CA GLN A 941 21.33 8.07 -21.91
C GLN A 941 21.24 9.61 -21.95
N VAL A 942 22.39 10.25 -22.13
CA VAL A 942 22.49 11.68 -22.45
C VAL A 942 22.62 11.84 -23.96
N CYS A 943 21.93 12.82 -24.53
CA CYS A 943 22.08 13.23 -25.92
C CYS A 943 22.25 14.75 -26.00
N TYR A 944 23.06 15.22 -26.94
CA TYR A 944 23.28 16.64 -27.18
C TYR A 944 22.53 17.04 -28.45
N CYS A 945 21.59 17.98 -28.34
CA CYS A 945 20.69 18.41 -29.42
C CYS A 945 21.05 19.82 -29.90
N ILE A 946 20.91 20.09 -31.21
CA ILE A 946 21.23 21.39 -31.83
C ILE A 946 20.00 22.26 -32.14
N SER A 947 18.78 21.79 -31.83
CA SER A 947 17.54 22.56 -31.96
C SER A 947 16.43 21.97 -31.08
N GLU A 948 15.36 22.74 -30.87
CA GLU A 948 14.19 22.33 -30.08
C GLU A 948 13.49 21.09 -30.65
N GLU A 949 13.47 20.90 -31.97
CA GLU A 949 12.87 19.70 -32.58
C GLU A 949 13.67 18.43 -32.28
N GLU A 950 15.01 18.53 -32.21
CA GLU A 950 15.84 17.42 -31.75
C GLU A 950 15.65 17.15 -30.25
N ILE A 951 15.51 18.20 -29.42
CA ILE A 951 15.21 18.07 -27.98
C ILE A 951 13.88 17.30 -27.80
N HIS A 952 12.84 17.73 -28.51
CA HIS A 952 11.49 17.14 -28.43
C HIS A 952 11.44 15.71 -28.98
N ALA A 953 12.23 15.38 -30.01
CA ALA A 953 12.39 14.02 -30.51
C ALA A 953 13.11 13.11 -29.50
N VAL A 954 14.21 13.56 -28.90
CA VAL A 954 14.95 12.77 -27.90
C VAL A 954 14.13 12.54 -26.62
N ALA A 955 13.39 13.54 -26.14
CA ALA A 955 12.47 13.39 -25.01
C ALA A 955 11.41 12.30 -25.24
N LYS A 956 11.03 12.06 -26.52
CA LYS A 956 10.13 10.97 -26.94
C LYS A 956 10.84 9.64 -27.23
N GLY A 957 12.16 9.58 -27.06
CA GLY A 957 12.99 8.42 -27.38
C GLY A 957 13.16 8.17 -28.89
N GLU A 958 13.16 9.23 -29.70
CA GLU A 958 13.39 9.18 -31.15
C GLU A 958 14.80 9.68 -31.49
N ILE A 959 15.80 8.88 -31.09
CA ILE A 959 17.22 9.25 -31.18
C ILE A 959 17.78 8.82 -32.55
N SER A 960 18.22 9.78 -33.37
CA SER A 960 18.88 9.49 -34.65
C SER A 960 20.35 9.09 -34.48
N GLU A 961 20.93 8.37 -35.45
CA GLU A 961 22.37 8.06 -35.44
C GLU A 961 23.26 9.32 -35.38
N THR A 962 22.79 10.46 -35.91
CA THR A 962 23.53 11.72 -35.87
C THR A 962 23.57 12.29 -34.45
N ILE A 963 22.44 12.23 -33.73
CA ILE A 963 22.34 12.70 -32.34
C ILE A 963 23.11 11.74 -31.41
N ALA A 964 22.94 10.43 -31.58
CA ALA A 964 23.61 9.40 -30.77
C ALA A 964 25.14 9.38 -30.89
N LYS A 965 25.71 10.05 -31.91
CA LYS A 965 27.16 10.19 -32.13
C LYS A 965 27.69 11.60 -31.80
N ARG A 966 26.79 12.53 -31.45
CA ARG A 966 27.12 13.93 -31.13
C ARG A 966 27.62 14.05 -29.68
N LYS A 967 28.57 14.94 -29.45
CA LYS A 967 29.18 15.23 -28.14
C LYS A 967 28.74 16.57 -27.58
N LYS A 968 29.19 16.89 -26.36
CA LYS A 968 28.96 18.18 -25.70
C LYS A 968 29.59 19.34 -26.47
N GLU A 969 30.80 19.14 -26.97
CA GLU A 969 31.54 20.14 -27.76
C GLU A 969 30.81 20.52 -29.07
N ASP A 970 30.04 19.60 -29.65
CA ASP A 970 29.32 19.83 -30.92
C ASP A 970 28.10 20.76 -30.78
N ILE A 971 27.68 21.13 -29.57
CA ILE A 971 26.54 22.03 -29.33
C ILE A 971 26.94 23.43 -28.82
N GLU A 972 28.23 23.68 -28.57
CA GLU A 972 28.69 24.98 -28.06
C GLU A 972 28.44 26.12 -29.07
N GLY A 973 27.99 27.27 -28.57
CA GLY A 973 27.74 28.47 -29.37
C GLY A 973 26.54 28.41 -30.31
N LYS A 974 25.64 27.43 -30.17
CA LYS A 974 24.41 27.29 -30.97
C LYS A 974 23.19 27.70 -30.15
N ASP A 975 22.37 28.57 -30.73
CA ASP A 975 21.09 28.97 -30.15
C ASP A 975 20.06 27.84 -30.24
N GLY A 976 19.17 27.72 -29.26
CA GLY A 976 18.22 26.59 -29.15
C GLY A 976 18.84 25.19 -28.95
N ALA A 977 20.15 25.10 -28.65
CA ALA A 977 20.86 23.84 -28.44
C ALA A 977 20.99 23.48 -26.95
N GLY A 978 20.95 22.19 -26.61
CA GLY A 978 21.02 21.74 -25.22
C GLY A 978 21.15 20.22 -25.03
N PRO A 979 21.53 19.77 -23.83
CA PRO A 979 21.49 18.36 -23.46
C PRO A 979 20.05 17.91 -23.18
N VAL A 980 19.75 16.65 -23.48
CA VAL A 980 18.58 15.94 -22.98
C VAL A 980 19.04 14.69 -22.25
N TYR A 981 18.63 14.56 -21.00
CA TYR A 981 18.88 13.41 -20.16
C TYR A 981 17.66 12.49 -20.23
N THR A 982 17.88 11.19 -20.39
CA THR A 982 16.79 10.21 -20.49
C THR A 982 17.11 8.96 -19.68
N THR A 983 16.09 8.36 -19.07
CA THR A 983 16.17 7.07 -18.38
C THR A 983 15.03 6.20 -18.88
N THR A 984 15.38 5.08 -19.52
CA THR A 984 14.43 4.16 -20.12
C THR A 984 14.28 2.90 -19.28
N PHE A 985 13.05 2.57 -18.89
CA PHE A 985 12.69 1.32 -18.22
C PHE A 985 11.90 0.40 -19.16
N TYR A 986 11.91 -0.91 -18.88
CA TYR A 986 11.25 -1.91 -19.71
C TYR A 986 10.37 -2.87 -18.91
N VAL A 987 9.20 -3.22 -19.44
CA VAL A 987 8.35 -4.30 -18.92
C VAL A 987 8.12 -5.33 -20.04
N GLY A 988 8.64 -6.55 -19.88
CA GLY A 988 8.44 -7.66 -20.80
C GLY A 988 7.05 -8.25 -20.68
N LEU A 989 6.39 -8.52 -21.82
CA LEU A 989 4.99 -8.95 -21.88
C LEU A 989 4.86 -10.39 -22.39
N ALA A 990 4.39 -11.30 -21.54
CA ALA A 990 3.94 -12.63 -21.97
C ALA A 990 2.44 -12.59 -22.27
N ILE A 991 2.07 -12.73 -23.55
CA ILE A 991 0.69 -12.59 -24.03
C ILE A 991 0.25 -13.98 -24.55
N GLU A 992 -0.91 -14.49 -24.11
CA GLU A 992 -1.31 -15.90 -24.28
C GLU A 992 -1.16 -16.47 -25.71
N PRO A 993 -0.92 -17.77 -25.92
CA PRO A 993 -1.08 -18.39 -27.24
C PRO A 993 -2.46 -18.14 -27.83
N LYS A 994 -2.56 -17.88 -29.14
CA LYS A 994 -3.86 -17.70 -29.79
C LYS A 994 -4.58 -19.06 -29.85
N GLN A 995 -5.76 -19.15 -29.23
CA GLN A 995 -6.55 -20.38 -29.22
C GLN A 995 -6.80 -20.92 -30.66
N PRO A 996 -6.69 -22.25 -30.89
CA PRO A 996 -6.90 -22.84 -32.21
C PRO A 996 -8.23 -22.45 -32.84
N GLY A 997 -8.20 -22.00 -34.09
CA GLY A 997 -9.40 -21.59 -34.85
C GLY A 997 -9.81 -20.13 -34.71
N ALA A 998 -9.25 -19.34 -33.78
CA ALA A 998 -9.59 -17.92 -33.67
C ALA A 998 -9.09 -17.10 -34.89
N VAL A 999 -9.98 -16.36 -35.54
CA VAL A 999 -9.70 -15.53 -36.75
C VAL A 999 -9.54 -14.04 -36.37
N GLY A 1000 -8.88 -13.25 -37.22
CA GLY A 1000 -8.69 -11.80 -37.01
C GLY A 1000 -7.38 -11.39 -36.30
N PRO A 1001 -7.02 -10.09 -36.33
CA PRO A 1001 -5.80 -9.57 -35.73
C PRO A 1001 -5.92 -9.48 -34.20
N ARG A 1002 -4.86 -9.83 -33.47
CA ARG A 1002 -4.80 -9.64 -32.02
C ARG A 1002 -4.56 -8.16 -31.70
N ARG A 1003 -5.48 -7.53 -30.98
CA ARG A 1003 -5.20 -6.34 -30.17
C ARG A 1003 -4.98 -6.79 -28.73
N LEU A 1004 -3.85 -6.41 -28.15
CA LEU A 1004 -3.67 -6.32 -26.70
C LEU A 1004 -3.94 -4.85 -26.39
N ASP A 1005 -5.00 -4.56 -25.64
CA ASP A 1005 -5.21 -3.21 -25.11
C ASP A 1005 -4.55 -3.11 -23.73
N ILE A 1006 -3.82 -2.03 -23.53
CA ILE A 1006 -3.10 -1.65 -22.31
C ILE A 1006 -3.18 -0.13 -22.10
N SER A 1007 -4.10 0.54 -22.78
CA SER A 1007 -4.30 2.00 -22.73
C SER A 1007 -4.70 2.49 -21.34
N TYR A 1008 -5.63 1.83 -20.64
CA TYR A 1008 -5.98 2.19 -19.26
C TYR A 1008 -4.79 2.03 -18.30
N PRO A 1009 -4.11 0.87 -18.17
CA PRO A 1009 -2.92 0.74 -17.30
C PRO A 1009 -1.82 1.77 -17.59
N THR A 1010 -1.54 2.05 -18.87
CA THR A 1010 -0.47 2.99 -19.24
C THR A 1010 -0.87 4.45 -19.08
N THR A 1011 -2.14 4.81 -19.31
CA THR A 1011 -2.68 6.16 -19.04
C THR A 1011 -2.71 6.44 -17.54
N GLU A 1012 -3.20 5.51 -16.72
CA GLU A 1012 -3.26 5.68 -15.26
C GLU A 1012 -1.87 5.77 -14.63
N PHE A 1013 -0.90 4.98 -15.11
CA PHE A 1013 0.49 5.14 -14.71
C PHE A 1013 1.05 6.51 -15.11
N THR A 1014 0.73 7.01 -16.30
CA THR A 1014 1.17 8.33 -16.77
C THR A 1014 0.58 9.47 -15.93
N LYS A 1015 -0.70 9.37 -15.53
CA LYS A 1015 -1.30 10.28 -14.53
C LYS A 1015 -0.56 10.20 -13.19
N LEU A 1016 -0.36 8.99 -12.66
CA LEU A 1016 0.24 8.74 -11.35
C LEU A 1016 1.67 9.29 -11.20
N VAL A 1017 2.48 9.30 -12.27
CA VAL A 1017 3.81 9.94 -12.21
C VAL A 1017 3.72 11.47 -12.35
N LYS A 1018 2.76 12.00 -13.12
CA LYS A 1018 2.52 13.46 -13.22
C LYS A 1018 1.94 14.09 -11.94
N MET A 1019 1.37 13.29 -11.04
CA MET A 1019 0.92 13.72 -9.70
C MET A 1019 2.08 13.99 -8.71
N TRP A 1020 3.34 13.93 -9.15
CA TRP A 1020 4.47 14.34 -8.31
C TRP A 1020 4.49 15.87 -8.17
N GLU A 1021 4.57 16.37 -6.93
CA GLU A 1021 4.53 17.80 -6.57
C GLU A 1021 5.53 18.70 -7.33
N LYS A 1022 6.61 18.11 -7.86
CA LYS A 1022 7.68 18.81 -8.58
C LYS A 1022 7.65 18.54 -10.08
N PHE A 1023 6.64 17.85 -10.59
CA PHE A 1023 6.45 17.62 -12.02
C PHE A 1023 6.11 18.93 -12.74
N ASP A 1024 6.86 19.23 -13.79
CA ASP A 1024 6.62 20.35 -14.69
C ASP A 1024 6.57 19.83 -16.14
N GLU A 1025 5.45 20.05 -16.84
CA GLU A 1025 5.25 19.58 -18.20
C GLU A 1025 6.11 20.32 -19.25
N ALA A 1026 6.67 21.49 -18.91
CA ALA A 1026 7.59 22.21 -19.78
C ALA A 1026 9.02 21.60 -19.75
N THR A 1027 9.48 21.11 -18.60
CA THR A 1027 10.85 20.57 -18.42
C THR A 1027 10.94 19.06 -18.25
N MET A 1028 9.84 18.35 -18.02
CA MET A 1028 9.80 16.89 -17.79
C MET A 1028 8.94 16.13 -18.80
N GLY A 1029 9.56 15.19 -19.51
CA GLY A 1029 8.90 14.25 -20.39
C GLY A 1029 8.61 12.89 -19.72
N ILE A 1030 7.45 12.32 -20.02
CA ILE A 1030 7.12 10.91 -19.79
C ILE A 1030 6.48 10.33 -21.05
N VAL A 1031 7.03 9.22 -21.56
CA VAL A 1031 6.47 8.48 -22.70
C VAL A 1031 6.39 6.99 -22.38
N VAL A 1032 5.22 6.39 -22.60
CA VAL A 1032 5.00 4.95 -22.52
C VAL A 1032 4.61 4.42 -23.89
N ARG A 1033 5.37 3.47 -24.44
CA ARG A 1033 5.14 2.92 -25.79
C ARG A 1033 5.40 1.41 -25.87
N ASN A 1034 4.60 0.71 -26.67
CA ASN A 1034 4.78 -0.73 -26.94
C ASN A 1034 5.85 -0.92 -28.05
N THR A 1035 6.85 -1.75 -27.80
CA THR A 1035 7.90 -2.11 -28.74
C THR A 1035 8.04 -3.64 -28.89
N LYS A 1036 8.46 -4.08 -30.09
CA LYS A 1036 8.76 -5.49 -30.38
C LYS A 1036 10.22 -5.78 -30.05
N SER A 1037 10.58 -7.01 -29.70
CA SER A 1037 11.99 -7.41 -29.49
C SER A 1037 12.91 -7.02 -30.67
N SER A 1038 12.41 -7.14 -31.90
CA SER A 1038 13.11 -6.72 -33.12
C SER A 1038 13.45 -5.22 -33.17
N LEU A 1039 12.66 -4.36 -32.51
CA LEU A 1039 12.78 -2.90 -32.48
C LEU A 1039 13.41 -2.36 -31.18
N LEU A 1040 13.83 -3.23 -30.25
CA LEU A 1040 14.63 -2.78 -29.11
C LEU A 1040 15.91 -2.08 -29.60
N PRO A 1041 16.32 -0.96 -28.96
CA PRO A 1041 17.56 -0.27 -29.26
C PRO A 1041 18.75 -1.14 -28.87
N ASP A 1042 19.92 -0.90 -29.47
CA ASP A 1042 21.06 -1.81 -29.32
C ASP A 1042 21.81 -1.65 -27.99
N ASN A 1043 21.50 -0.62 -27.20
CA ASN A 1043 22.08 -0.37 -25.86
C ASN A 1043 21.48 -1.21 -24.71
N VAL A 1044 20.44 -2.03 -24.97
CA VAL A 1044 19.94 -3.01 -23.98
C VAL A 1044 20.59 -4.40 -24.10
N PHE A 1045 21.49 -4.56 -25.08
CA PHE A 1045 22.22 -5.79 -25.36
C PHE A 1045 23.71 -5.56 -25.10
N ASP A 1046 24.43 -6.59 -24.63
CA ASP A 1046 25.88 -6.51 -24.45
C ASP A 1046 26.58 -6.49 -25.82
N PRO A 1047 27.80 -5.91 -25.92
CA PRO A 1047 28.56 -5.91 -27.17
C PRO A 1047 28.77 -7.32 -27.75
N GLY A 1048 28.07 -7.61 -28.85
CA GLY A 1048 28.10 -8.91 -29.54
C GLY A 1048 26.95 -9.87 -29.23
N GLU A 1049 26.06 -9.55 -28.29
CA GLU A 1049 24.86 -10.36 -27.95
C GLU A 1049 23.82 -10.38 -29.10
N ARG A 1050 23.94 -9.47 -30.06
CA ARG A 1050 23.04 -9.33 -31.22
C ARG A 1050 23.82 -8.98 -32.50
N GLN A 1051 23.43 -9.57 -33.64
CA GLN A 1051 24.00 -9.21 -34.94
C GLN A 1051 23.59 -7.78 -35.37
N PRO A 1052 24.49 -7.00 -36.01
CA PRO A 1052 24.18 -5.64 -36.46
C PRO A 1052 22.97 -5.59 -37.41
N LYS A 1053 22.08 -4.61 -37.19
CA LYS A 1053 20.95 -4.33 -38.08
C LYS A 1053 21.47 -3.86 -39.46
N PRO A 1054 21.09 -4.48 -40.59
CA PRO A 1054 21.53 -4.04 -41.91
C PRO A 1054 20.95 -2.66 -42.25
N ALA A 1055 21.79 -1.77 -42.79
CA ALA A 1055 21.41 -0.37 -43.03
C ALA A 1055 20.29 -0.23 -44.08
N VAL A 1056 19.15 0.31 -43.65
CA VAL A 1056 17.97 0.53 -44.51
C VAL A 1056 18.19 1.76 -45.39
N LYS A 1057 18.22 1.57 -46.71
CA LYS A 1057 18.34 2.67 -47.69
C LYS A 1057 17.11 3.58 -47.64
N ARG A 1058 17.30 4.87 -47.32
CA ARG A 1058 16.25 5.90 -47.45
C ARG A 1058 15.90 6.12 -48.92
N THR A 1059 14.63 5.96 -49.28
CA THR A 1059 14.04 6.60 -50.46
C THR A 1059 13.85 8.11 -50.19
N LYS A 1060 14.02 8.95 -51.22
CA LYS A 1060 13.80 10.41 -51.13
C LYS A 1060 12.29 10.72 -51.23
N GLY A 1061 11.86 11.78 -50.54
CA GLY A 1061 10.44 12.20 -50.48
C GLY A 1061 10.03 13.24 -51.54
N GLY A 1062 8.79 13.70 -51.43
CA GLY A 1062 8.17 14.76 -52.24
C GLY A 1062 7.19 15.60 -51.40
N LYS A 1063 6.82 16.79 -51.88
CA LYS A 1063 6.04 17.80 -51.13
C LYS A 1063 4.51 17.67 -51.32
N SER A 1064 3.79 18.36 -50.45
CA SER A 1064 2.34 18.57 -50.45
C SER A 1064 1.84 19.56 -51.52
N SER A 1065 0.66 19.31 -52.08
CA SER A 1065 -0.25 20.34 -52.62
C SER A 1065 -1.68 19.80 -52.72
N ASN A 1066 -2.69 20.62 -52.39
CA ASN A 1066 -4.09 20.30 -52.64
C ASN A 1066 -4.41 20.42 -54.14
N THR A 1067 -5.14 19.44 -54.71
CA THR A 1067 -6.44 19.62 -55.42
C THR A 1067 -6.92 18.29 -56.05
N SER A 1068 -8.24 18.10 -56.10
CA SER A 1068 -8.94 17.24 -57.07
C SER A 1068 -9.12 18.03 -58.39
N PRO A 1069 -9.16 17.41 -59.60
CA PRO A 1069 -10.24 16.46 -59.95
C PRO A 1069 -9.90 15.31 -60.92
N ASP A 1070 -10.92 14.45 -61.07
CA ASP A 1070 -11.29 13.58 -62.20
C ASP A 1070 -10.38 12.45 -62.77
N MET A 1071 -11.07 11.33 -63.01
CA MET A 1071 -10.69 10.16 -63.81
C MET A 1071 -11.10 10.38 -65.28
N PRO A 1072 -10.46 9.70 -66.27
CA PRO A 1072 -11.14 8.49 -66.79
C PRO A 1072 -10.27 7.38 -67.43
N SER A 1073 -10.75 6.14 -67.28
CA SER A 1073 -10.60 5.02 -68.23
C SER A 1073 -9.21 4.32 -68.30
N SER A 1074 -9.05 3.08 -68.80
CA SER A 1074 -10.04 2.09 -69.31
C SER A 1074 -9.55 0.65 -69.12
N LYS A 1075 -10.47 -0.31 -68.87
CA LYS A 1075 -10.79 -1.42 -69.79
C LYS A 1075 -11.92 -2.32 -69.27
N ARG A 1076 -12.69 -2.87 -70.21
CA ARG A 1076 -13.85 -3.78 -70.09
C ARG A 1076 -13.49 -5.06 -70.90
N PRO A 1077 -14.21 -6.21 -70.86
CA PRO A 1077 -15.59 -6.25 -71.39
C PRO A 1077 -16.60 -7.32 -70.85
N ARG A 1078 -17.89 -6.94 -70.89
CA ARG A 1078 -19.08 -7.77 -71.23
C ARG A 1078 -19.50 -8.90 -70.24
N THR A 1079 -20.77 -9.36 -70.22
CA THR A 1079 -21.91 -9.18 -71.17
C THR A 1079 -23.28 -9.14 -70.47
N SER A 1080 -24.27 -8.44 -71.08
CA SER A 1080 -25.76 -8.62 -70.98
C SER A 1080 -26.47 -8.64 -69.60
N SER A 1081 -27.68 -8.12 -69.42
CA SER A 1081 -28.63 -7.44 -70.34
C SER A 1081 -29.53 -6.42 -69.61
N ASN A 1082 -30.15 -5.53 -70.39
CA ASN A 1082 -30.97 -4.36 -70.02
C ASN A 1082 -32.46 -4.62 -70.43
N PRO A 1083 -33.47 -3.71 -70.40
CA PRO A 1083 -33.53 -2.31 -69.92
C PRO A 1083 -34.82 -2.00 -69.04
N PRO A 1084 -35.68 -0.95 -69.25
CA PRO A 1084 -35.66 0.26 -68.39
C PRO A 1084 -37.03 0.92 -67.99
N THR A 1085 -36.98 1.95 -67.13
CA THR A 1085 -37.68 3.27 -67.19
C THR A 1085 -37.03 4.18 -66.10
N LYS A 1086 -36.65 5.46 -66.30
CA LYS A 1086 -37.34 6.71 -66.70
C LYS A 1086 -38.30 7.28 -65.63
N ASP A 1087 -38.33 8.56 -65.25
CA ASP A 1087 -37.49 9.76 -65.57
C ASP A 1087 -37.63 10.88 -64.47
N VAL A 1088 -37.00 12.06 -64.66
CA VAL A 1088 -36.74 13.22 -63.73
C VAL A 1088 -37.34 14.54 -64.33
N PRO A 1089 -37.86 15.58 -63.61
CA PRO A 1089 -37.40 16.31 -62.37
C PRO A 1089 -38.51 16.58 -61.30
N ALA A 1090 -38.39 17.27 -60.14
CA ALA A 1090 -37.45 18.20 -59.46
C ALA A 1090 -37.66 19.75 -59.61
N LYS A 1091 -37.99 20.45 -58.48
CA LYS A 1091 -37.88 21.91 -58.12
C LYS A 1091 -38.49 22.09 -56.68
N ALA A 1092 -37.98 22.87 -55.71
CA ALA A 1092 -37.64 24.31 -55.60
C ALA A 1092 -38.89 25.22 -55.49
N ASN A 1093 -39.01 26.24 -54.60
CA ASN A 1093 -38.01 26.87 -53.70
C ASN A 1093 -38.64 27.69 -52.52
N GLU A 1094 -37.83 28.00 -51.48
CA GLU A 1094 -37.81 29.23 -50.61
C GLU A 1094 -38.98 29.78 -49.73
N ASN A 1095 -38.61 30.21 -48.49
CA ASN A 1095 -39.11 31.32 -47.61
C ASN A 1095 -40.59 31.35 -47.09
N GLY A 1096 -40.95 31.79 -45.86
CA GLY A 1096 -40.19 32.22 -44.66
C GLY A 1096 -41.08 32.86 -43.53
N ALA A 1097 -40.55 33.00 -42.31
CA ALA A 1097 -40.99 33.85 -41.15
C ALA A 1097 -42.32 33.59 -40.33
N VAL A 1098 -42.17 33.06 -39.10
CA VAL A 1098 -42.56 33.59 -37.74
C VAL A 1098 -43.67 34.67 -37.67
N PRO A 1099 -44.77 34.53 -36.87
CA PRO A 1099 -44.75 34.90 -35.42
C PRO A 1099 -45.66 34.11 -34.42
N LEU A 1100 -45.74 34.64 -33.19
CA LEU A 1100 -46.16 34.06 -31.88
C LEU A 1100 -47.61 34.41 -31.45
N ILE A 1101 -48.21 33.68 -30.49
CA ILE A 1101 -48.94 34.19 -29.26
C ILE A 1101 -49.73 33.06 -28.53
N THR A 1102 -49.93 33.20 -27.21
CA THR A 1102 -50.64 32.29 -26.26
C THR A 1102 -51.90 32.94 -25.64
N LEU A 1103 -52.84 32.15 -25.07
CA LEU A 1103 -53.62 32.47 -23.84
C LEU A 1103 -54.54 31.31 -23.35
N THR A 1104 -55.12 31.44 -22.15
CA THR A 1104 -55.92 30.46 -21.34
C THR A 1104 -57.29 31.07 -20.91
N PRO A 1105 -58.10 30.60 -19.91
CA PRO A 1105 -58.29 29.33 -19.15
C PRO A 1105 -59.80 28.87 -19.09
N VAL A 1106 -60.23 28.02 -18.11
CA VAL A 1106 -61.47 28.11 -17.26
C VAL A 1106 -61.76 26.80 -16.43
N ILE A 1107 -62.66 26.87 -15.45
CA ILE A 1107 -62.96 26.00 -14.25
C ILE A 1107 -64.27 25.16 -14.49
N GLU A 1108 -64.67 24.05 -13.81
CA GLU A 1108 -65.41 23.95 -12.51
C GLU A 1108 -65.72 22.48 -12.04
N THR A 1109 -66.74 22.22 -11.16
CA THR A 1109 -66.65 21.22 -10.07
C THR A 1109 -67.84 20.25 -9.79
N ALA A 1110 -67.53 19.17 -9.04
CA ALA A 1110 -68.34 18.46 -8.00
C ALA A 1110 -69.54 17.52 -8.32
N GLY A 1111 -69.74 16.50 -7.45
CA GLY A 1111 -70.95 15.64 -7.34
C GLY A 1111 -70.70 14.22 -6.79
N ALA A 1112 -71.53 13.71 -5.85
CA ALA A 1112 -71.42 12.36 -5.26
C ALA A 1112 -72.77 11.79 -4.74
N PHE A 1113 -72.97 10.46 -4.77
CA PHE A 1113 -74.11 9.76 -4.13
C PHE A 1113 -73.86 8.23 -3.91
N ALA A 1114 -74.61 7.62 -2.98
CA ALA A 1114 -74.72 6.18 -2.64
C ALA A 1114 -76.08 5.96 -1.90
N PRO A 1115 -76.42 4.82 -1.22
CA PRO A 1115 -75.89 3.43 -1.21
C PRO A 1115 -77.01 2.33 -1.30
N LYS A 1116 -76.67 1.01 -1.22
CA LYS A 1116 -77.18 -0.02 -0.25
C LYS A 1116 -77.19 -1.50 -0.70
N ASP A 1117 -76.82 -2.37 0.26
CA ASP A 1117 -77.39 -3.69 0.67
C ASP A 1117 -77.68 -4.83 -0.34
N SER A 1118 -77.51 -6.14 -0.02
CA SER A 1118 -76.76 -6.82 1.09
C SER A 1118 -76.68 -8.35 0.87
N SER A 1119 -75.90 -9.05 1.72
CA SER A 1119 -75.75 -10.51 1.89
C SER A 1119 -74.97 -11.31 0.82
N GLY A 1120 -74.01 -12.18 1.18
CA GLY A 1120 -73.26 -12.30 2.44
C GLY A 1120 -72.52 -13.64 2.65
N ILE A 1121 -71.42 -13.60 3.45
CA ILE A 1121 -70.79 -14.73 4.18
C ILE A 1121 -70.10 -15.79 3.28
N LYS A 1122 -68.82 -16.19 3.41
CA LYS A 1122 -67.71 -16.06 4.40
C LYS A 1122 -66.39 -16.36 3.63
N THR A 1123 -65.14 -16.04 4.02
CA THR A 1123 -64.48 -15.39 5.18
C THR A 1123 -63.26 -14.57 4.61
N PRO A 1124 -62.23 -14.06 5.35
CA PRO A 1124 -61.43 -12.93 4.85
C PRO A 1124 -60.18 -13.30 4.02
N GLN A 1125 -60.06 -12.64 2.87
CA GLN A 1125 -58.84 -11.88 2.55
C GLN A 1125 -59.06 -10.42 3.00
N LEU A 1126 -57.99 -9.64 3.17
CA LEU A 1126 -57.79 -8.25 2.71
C LEU A 1126 -56.41 -7.74 3.25
N PRO A 1127 -55.83 -6.64 2.71
CA PRO A 1127 -54.39 -6.38 2.78
C PRO A 1127 -54.04 -5.03 3.43
N PHE A 1128 -52.83 -4.51 3.14
CA PHE A 1128 -52.41 -3.12 3.32
C PHE A 1128 -53.53 -2.11 3.01
N GLY A 1129 -53.68 -1.02 3.77
CA GLY A 1129 -52.96 -0.54 4.96
C GLY A 1129 -53.11 0.99 5.07
N GLU A 1130 -52.77 1.63 6.20
CA GLU A 1130 -52.57 3.10 6.26
C GLU A 1130 -51.96 3.59 7.61
N ASN A 1131 -50.95 4.46 7.49
CA ASN A 1131 -50.75 5.76 8.15
C ASN A 1131 -50.82 6.02 9.69
N VAL A 1132 -49.85 6.87 10.09
CA VAL A 1132 -49.92 7.95 11.11
C VAL A 1132 -49.73 7.62 12.60
N ALA A 1133 -49.12 8.57 13.30
CA ALA A 1133 -48.68 8.51 14.69
C ALA A 1133 -49.66 9.17 15.69
N VAL A 1134 -49.18 9.36 16.93
CA VAL A 1134 -49.79 10.15 18.05
C VAL A 1134 -50.84 9.43 18.91
N ALA A 1135 -50.31 8.69 19.89
CA ALA A 1135 -50.56 8.83 21.34
C ALA A 1135 -51.96 8.59 22.00
N THR A 1136 -51.87 8.25 23.29
CA THR A 1136 -52.91 8.19 24.34
C THR A 1136 -53.89 7.00 24.32
N GLY A 1137 -53.97 6.32 25.46
CA GLY A 1137 -54.87 5.18 25.72
C GLY A 1137 -54.38 4.37 26.92
N ALA A 1138 -54.93 4.63 28.11
CA ALA A 1138 -54.39 4.11 29.36
C ALA A 1138 -54.95 2.73 29.77
N GLN A 1139 -54.07 1.90 30.36
CA GLN A 1139 -54.36 1.13 31.58
C GLN A 1139 -53.07 0.85 32.35
#